data_AF-A0A3M1HK87-F1
#
_entry.id   AF-A0A3M1HK87-F1
#
_cell.length_a   1.000
_cell.length_b   1.000
_cell.length_c   1.000
_cell.angle_alpha   90.00
_cell.angle_beta   90.00
_cell.angle_gamma   90.00
#
_symmetry.space_group_name_H-M   'P 1'
#
loop_
_entity.id
_entity.type
_entity.pdbx_description
1 polymer ?
#
loop_
_entity_poly.entity_id
_entity_poly.type
_entity_poly.pdbx_seq_one_letter_code
_entity_poly.pdbx_strand_id
1 'polypeptide(L)'
;MKKYLILGSTLVLFLAMFVWVGTARGQANYPLSNCTRGAFSTEEDFMMKESEPYDGNPYISDGDLLSPLGLVCARNRDLLMAFNPAGVAPVDLGLDAVDILNFDVRLVAFSTSLDDVFGKFTAGDLLFTNGGIIPNKALVARFGITHDIGLDAVHFVGDPARIQEFANLAAKTPAETWLQPDVLQRELDSRNIDIWFSVEGTHQTANGYILDGDLLSASGAVIARNGDLLPASVPAGLPTRGVDFGLDGVAAPRVVGDEKLASVYFSTEILFRGEPAFTDGDILRAGNGVVVPNENLIRPFYPAADFLGLDALWAPVGDNTPPRDPNIQTMCGDRPAADFDGGIVPIGGGGTGLYRNNLSVTPPGDPPRRPCGEYVPIDGYLPAGTVKRFRVAYRAAGDPAPAIGTAAGIRTNWQIYQWHGWPFNACLPTGSLSTDANGWMDAATYLGAKDGTLTGCANPGLRLAVWDTNNREGLGPPDKDGHYVLWLEWEDGGGILHREPVEHHLQLDNTLPVINNLELTYQDSSGAIKPVPPCGGATAGTTTFRVNGDFADEFYWSYRVRVRGGNPPAAKYYPWHAYYDGSPESANTDDTGTFPDGTTVFLQEIHMTDLGASFVECCYDLDLWVRDAAIRHSFNHRVANDVSGSSTWWANKFITFSASP
;
A
#
# COMPACT_ATOMS: atom_id res chain seq x y z
N MET A 1 -67.50 -40.08 -52.68
CA MET A 1 -66.03 -39.94 -52.53
C MET A 1 -65.76 -38.97 -51.40
N LYS A 2 -64.92 -39.40 -50.42
CA LYS A 2 -64.11 -38.63 -49.44
C LYS A 2 -64.83 -37.54 -48.61
N LYS A 3 -65.16 -37.72 -47.33
CA LYS A 3 -64.34 -37.90 -46.09
C LYS A 3 -63.33 -36.76 -45.81
N TYR A 4 -63.43 -36.26 -44.57
CA TYR A 4 -62.46 -35.59 -43.67
C TYR A 4 -62.46 -34.05 -43.57
N LEU A 5 -62.94 -33.54 -42.41
CA LEU A 5 -62.25 -32.68 -41.40
C LEU A 5 -63.36 -32.19 -40.43
N ILE A 6 -63.68 -32.79 -39.28
CA ILE A 6 -62.92 -33.02 -38.03
C ILE A 6 -62.36 -31.73 -37.41
N LEU A 7 -63.09 -31.28 -36.37
CA LEU A 7 -62.60 -30.97 -35.01
C LEU A 7 -61.25 -30.23 -34.90
N GLY A 8 -61.30 -28.99 -34.43
CA GLY A 8 -60.09 -28.26 -34.04
C GLY A 8 -60.37 -26.88 -33.49
N SER A 9 -61.16 -26.76 -32.42
CA SER A 9 -61.36 -25.46 -31.73
C SER A 9 -61.33 -25.57 -30.21
N THR A 10 -60.77 -26.65 -29.66
CA THR A 10 -60.74 -26.91 -28.20
C THR A 10 -59.37 -27.41 -27.72
N LEU A 11 -58.28 -26.90 -28.31
CA LEU A 11 -56.92 -27.24 -27.86
C LEU A 11 -55.90 -26.13 -28.17
N VAL A 12 -56.19 -24.88 -27.80
CA VAL A 12 -55.17 -23.79 -27.81
C VAL A 12 -55.18 -22.97 -26.50
N LEU A 13 -56.11 -23.19 -25.58
CA LEU A 13 -56.20 -22.42 -24.32
C LEU A 13 -55.58 -23.09 -23.07
N PHE A 14 -54.84 -24.19 -23.22
CA PHE A 14 -54.24 -24.92 -22.09
C PHE A 14 -52.71 -25.06 -22.13
N LEU A 15 -52.03 -24.32 -23.03
CA LEU A 15 -50.58 -24.45 -23.25
C LEU A 15 -49.82 -23.12 -23.15
N ALA A 16 -50.24 -22.23 -22.25
CA ALA A 16 -49.54 -20.98 -21.94
C ALA A 16 -49.62 -20.58 -20.44
N MET A 17 -49.63 -21.56 -19.53
CA MET A 17 -49.47 -21.33 -18.08
C MET A 17 -48.43 -22.28 -17.46
N PHE A 18 -47.33 -22.53 -18.16
CA PHE A 18 -46.05 -22.75 -17.49
C PHE A 18 -45.28 -21.42 -17.54
N VAL A 19 -45.83 -20.43 -16.84
CA VAL A 19 -45.02 -19.30 -16.41
C VAL A 19 -44.08 -19.91 -15.39
N TRP A 20 -42.79 -20.00 -15.75
CA TRP A 20 -41.72 -20.11 -14.77
C TRP A 20 -42.04 -19.11 -13.66
N VAL A 21 -42.44 -19.61 -12.49
CA VAL A 21 -42.38 -18.83 -11.26
C VAL A 21 -40.89 -18.78 -10.92
N GLY A 22 -40.14 -18.01 -11.71
CA GLY A 22 -38.94 -17.39 -11.20
C GLY A 22 -39.44 -16.49 -10.08
N THR A 23 -39.12 -16.88 -8.84
CA THR A 23 -39.26 -16.00 -7.69
C THR A 23 -38.47 -14.73 -8.03
N ALA A 24 -39.18 -13.69 -8.48
CA ALA A 24 -38.67 -12.34 -8.48
C ALA A 24 -38.53 -11.93 -7.01
N ARG A 25 -37.41 -12.34 -6.40
CA ARG A 25 -36.98 -11.81 -5.11
C ARG A 25 -36.72 -10.32 -5.31
N GLY A 26 -37.32 -9.48 -4.47
CA GLY A 26 -37.12 -8.04 -4.50
C GLY A 26 -35.64 -7.73 -4.46
N GLN A 27 -35.18 -6.90 -5.38
CA GLN A 27 -33.79 -6.46 -5.42
C GLN A 27 -33.52 -5.67 -4.13
N ALA A 28 -32.69 -6.22 -3.25
CA ALA A 28 -32.33 -5.59 -1.99
C ALA A 28 -31.76 -4.20 -2.27
N ASN A 29 -32.29 -3.19 -1.57
CA ASN A 29 -32.05 -1.78 -1.88
C ASN A 29 -30.98 -1.18 -0.94
N TYR A 30 -29.88 -1.90 -0.73
CA TYR A 30 -28.75 -1.42 0.09
C TYR A 30 -27.62 -0.84 -0.79
N PRO A 31 -26.89 0.17 -0.30
CA PRO A 31 -25.90 0.92 -1.06
C PRO A 31 -24.51 0.25 -1.01
N LEU A 32 -24.36 -0.97 -1.54
CA LEU A 32 -23.06 -1.67 -1.54
C LEU A 32 -21.92 -0.85 -2.17
N SER A 33 -22.25 0.05 -3.10
CA SER A 33 -21.30 1.00 -3.70
C SER A 33 -20.58 1.90 -2.70
N ASN A 34 -21.07 2.05 -1.47
CA ASN A 34 -20.38 2.77 -0.40
C ASN A 34 -19.05 2.10 0.00
N CYS A 35 -18.89 0.81 -0.30
CA CYS A 35 -17.73 -0.01 0.05
C CYS A 35 -16.73 -0.20 -1.10
N THR A 36 -16.80 0.58 -2.18
CA THR A 36 -15.88 0.42 -3.33
C THR A 36 -14.41 0.72 -2.99
N ARG A 37 -14.16 1.36 -1.85
CA ARG A 37 -12.83 1.79 -1.39
C ARG A 37 -12.26 0.95 -0.26
N GLY A 38 -12.99 -0.08 0.15
CA GLY A 38 -12.72 -0.89 1.32
C GLY A 38 -14.03 -1.21 2.00
N ALA A 39 -14.11 -2.41 2.55
CA ALA A 39 -15.22 -2.87 3.34
C ALA A 39 -14.67 -3.63 4.54
N PHE A 40 -15.32 -3.50 5.68
CA PHE A 40 -14.97 -4.29 6.86
C PHE A 40 -16.20 -4.55 7.73
N SER A 41 -16.08 -5.51 8.65
CA SER A 41 -16.96 -5.67 9.82
C SER A 41 -16.14 -5.48 11.09
N THR A 42 -16.79 -5.26 12.22
CA THR A 42 -16.15 -5.16 13.55
C THR A 42 -16.51 -6.37 14.39
N GLU A 43 -15.65 -6.74 15.35
CA GLU A 43 -15.95 -7.79 16.37
C GLU A 43 -17.07 -7.38 17.32
N GLU A 44 -17.19 -6.08 17.57
CA GLU A 44 -18.08 -5.55 18.59
C GLU A 44 -19.15 -4.63 18.00
N ASP A 45 -20.38 -4.80 18.48
CA ASP A 45 -21.48 -3.88 18.21
C ASP A 45 -21.19 -2.47 18.75
N PHE A 46 -21.68 -1.44 18.05
CA PHE A 46 -21.57 -0.08 18.54
C PHE A 46 -22.69 0.84 18.06
N MET A 47 -22.76 2.02 18.68
CA MET A 47 -23.67 3.09 18.27
C MET A 47 -22.92 4.16 17.49
N MET A 48 -23.30 4.37 16.24
CA MET A 48 -22.88 5.51 15.43
C MET A 48 -23.47 6.80 16.03
N LYS A 49 -22.62 7.78 16.35
CA LYS A 49 -23.07 9.03 17.01
C LYS A 49 -23.29 10.18 16.05
N GLU A 50 -22.60 10.19 14.91
CA GLU A 50 -22.71 11.24 13.91
C GLU A 50 -22.94 10.61 12.54
N SER A 51 -23.55 11.37 11.62
CA SER A 51 -24.10 10.89 10.34
C SER A 51 -25.32 9.98 10.50
N GLU A 52 -25.91 9.59 9.37
CA GLU A 52 -27.14 8.79 9.33
C GLU A 52 -26.96 7.61 8.37
N PRO A 53 -27.05 6.35 8.85
CA PRO A 53 -27.05 5.17 7.99
C PRO A 53 -28.18 5.22 6.96
N TYR A 54 -28.03 4.46 5.87
CA TYR A 54 -28.98 4.51 4.75
C TYR A 54 -30.43 4.11 5.14
N ASP A 55 -30.60 3.41 6.26
CA ASP A 55 -31.88 2.99 6.84
C ASP A 55 -32.28 3.77 8.10
N GLY A 56 -31.49 4.78 8.50
CA GLY A 56 -31.74 5.61 9.68
C GLY A 56 -31.49 4.94 11.03
N ASN A 57 -31.01 3.70 11.09
CA ASN A 57 -30.73 3.02 12.35
C ASN A 57 -29.27 3.27 12.80
N PRO A 58 -29.01 4.01 13.88
CA PRO A 58 -27.63 4.31 14.30
C PRO A 58 -26.91 3.14 14.99
N TYR A 59 -27.60 2.06 15.32
CA TYR A 59 -26.95 0.84 15.81
C TYR A 59 -26.23 0.14 14.65
N ILE A 60 -24.97 -0.19 14.85
CA ILE A 60 -24.11 -0.94 13.96
C ILE A 60 -23.81 -2.27 14.66
N SER A 61 -24.11 -3.39 14.01
CA SER A 61 -23.71 -4.68 14.55
C SER A 61 -22.40 -5.19 13.96
N ASP A 62 -21.84 -6.17 14.65
CA ASP A 62 -20.75 -7.05 14.18
C ASP A 62 -21.03 -7.77 12.85
N GLY A 63 -22.29 -7.81 12.41
CA GLY A 63 -22.72 -8.39 11.14
C GLY A 63 -22.85 -7.40 9.98
N ASP A 64 -22.64 -6.10 10.22
CA ASP A 64 -22.84 -5.05 9.21
C ASP A 64 -21.58 -4.81 8.37
N LEU A 65 -21.76 -4.63 7.05
CA LEU A 65 -20.66 -4.30 6.16
C LEU A 65 -20.45 -2.77 6.10
N LEU A 66 -19.29 -2.33 6.56
CA LEU A 66 -18.94 -0.93 6.81
C LEU A 66 -17.87 -0.43 5.83
N SER A 67 -17.90 0.86 5.54
CA SER A 67 -16.89 1.56 4.73
C SER A 67 -15.94 2.36 5.61
N PRO A 68 -14.64 2.46 5.29
CA PRO A 68 -13.68 3.36 5.94
C PRO A 68 -14.05 4.86 5.87
N LEU A 69 -15.14 5.20 5.18
CA LEU A 69 -15.69 6.55 5.05
C LEU A 69 -16.81 6.85 6.07
N GLY A 70 -17.14 5.94 6.99
CA GLY A 70 -18.23 6.15 7.94
C GLY A 70 -19.62 5.85 7.35
N LEU A 71 -19.68 4.96 6.36
CA LEU A 71 -20.92 4.61 5.68
C LEU A 71 -21.25 3.14 5.89
N VAL A 72 -22.52 2.84 6.15
CA VAL A 72 -23.03 1.46 6.14
C VAL A 72 -23.32 1.07 4.69
N CYS A 73 -22.70 -0.02 4.23
CA CYS A 73 -22.84 -0.52 2.87
C CYS A 73 -23.95 -1.55 2.75
N ALA A 74 -24.03 -2.46 3.72
CA ALA A 74 -25.06 -3.48 3.83
C ALA A 74 -25.25 -3.80 5.31
N ARG A 75 -26.47 -4.15 5.70
CA ARG A 75 -26.72 -4.75 7.01
C ARG A 75 -26.55 -6.26 6.94
N ASN A 76 -26.34 -6.93 8.07
CA ASN A 76 -26.32 -8.40 8.12
C ASN A 76 -27.57 -9.02 7.45
N ARG A 77 -28.74 -8.44 7.77
CA ARG A 77 -30.04 -8.82 7.17
C ARG A 77 -30.09 -8.71 5.63
N ASP A 78 -29.32 -7.79 5.05
CA ASP A 78 -29.27 -7.60 3.60
C ASP A 78 -28.48 -8.72 2.94
N LEU A 79 -27.37 -9.12 3.55
CA LEU A 79 -26.53 -10.23 3.10
C LEU A 79 -27.28 -11.57 3.20
N LEU A 80 -28.02 -11.76 4.30
CA LEU A 80 -28.80 -12.98 4.58
C LEU A 80 -30.12 -13.09 3.82
N MET A 81 -30.50 -12.11 3.01
CA MET A 81 -31.83 -12.04 2.40
C MET A 81 -32.19 -13.28 1.56
N ALA A 82 -31.20 -13.91 0.91
CA ALA A 82 -31.41 -15.10 0.09
C ALA A 82 -31.72 -16.38 0.90
N PHE A 83 -31.37 -16.39 2.18
CA PHE A 83 -31.46 -17.58 3.04
C PHE A 83 -32.68 -17.54 3.97
N ASN A 84 -33.24 -16.37 4.23
CA ASN A 84 -34.41 -16.24 5.10
C ASN A 84 -35.71 -16.76 4.46
N PRO A 85 -36.58 -17.46 5.23
CA PRO A 85 -37.93 -17.77 4.78
C PRO A 85 -38.73 -16.49 4.49
N ALA A 86 -39.60 -16.53 3.48
CA ALA A 86 -40.42 -15.38 3.12
C ALA A 86 -41.30 -14.92 4.29
N GLY A 87 -41.19 -13.64 4.66
CA GLY A 87 -41.97 -13.03 5.74
C GLY A 87 -41.38 -13.18 7.14
N VAL A 88 -40.20 -13.79 7.28
CA VAL A 88 -39.47 -13.84 8.55
C VAL A 88 -38.42 -12.74 8.59
N ALA A 89 -38.35 -12.00 9.69
CA ALA A 89 -37.31 -11.00 9.90
C ALA A 89 -35.95 -11.72 10.05
N PRO A 90 -34.92 -11.31 9.29
CA PRO A 90 -33.57 -11.83 9.48
C PRO A 90 -33.11 -11.57 10.91
N VAL A 91 -32.47 -12.57 11.50
CA VAL A 91 -31.70 -12.43 12.75
C VAL A 91 -30.31 -11.98 12.35
N ASP A 92 -29.69 -11.17 13.21
CA ASP A 92 -28.28 -10.86 13.06
C ASP A 92 -27.44 -12.09 13.43
N LEU A 93 -26.58 -12.53 12.52
CA LEU A 93 -25.75 -13.71 12.71
C LEU A 93 -24.26 -13.36 12.75
N GLY A 94 -23.89 -12.08 12.82
CA GLY A 94 -22.51 -11.63 12.71
C GLY A 94 -21.93 -11.84 11.31
N LEU A 95 -20.68 -11.45 11.10
CA LEU A 95 -20.00 -11.51 9.80
C LEU A 95 -18.49 -11.76 9.98
N ASP A 96 -18.07 -13.03 9.89
CA ASP A 96 -16.66 -13.43 10.12
C ASP A 96 -15.80 -13.43 8.86
N ALA A 97 -16.38 -13.28 7.68
CA ALA A 97 -15.59 -13.27 6.47
C ALA A 97 -16.34 -12.55 5.36
N VAL A 98 -15.63 -11.79 4.54
CA VAL A 98 -16.25 -11.10 3.42
C VAL A 98 -15.33 -10.98 2.22
N ASP A 99 -15.91 -11.18 1.04
CA ASP A 99 -15.28 -10.85 -0.22
C ASP A 99 -16.30 -10.29 -1.21
N ILE A 100 -16.15 -9.01 -1.57
CA ILE A 100 -17.03 -8.36 -2.55
C ILE A 100 -16.58 -8.74 -3.97
N LEU A 101 -17.43 -9.50 -4.65
CA LEU A 101 -17.14 -10.05 -5.98
C LEU A 101 -17.61 -9.13 -7.11
N ASN A 102 -18.76 -8.48 -6.94
CA ASN A 102 -19.29 -7.52 -7.93
C ASN A 102 -20.27 -6.53 -7.31
N PHE A 103 -19.92 -5.23 -7.36
CA PHE A 103 -20.76 -4.14 -6.83
C PHE A 103 -22.07 -3.94 -7.62
N ASP A 104 -22.06 -4.07 -8.94
CA ASP A 104 -23.21 -3.73 -9.80
C ASP A 104 -24.39 -4.68 -9.58
N VAL A 105 -24.08 -5.96 -9.40
CA VAL A 105 -25.09 -6.99 -9.13
C VAL A 105 -25.19 -7.34 -7.64
N ARG A 106 -24.49 -6.61 -6.77
CA ARG A 106 -24.43 -6.82 -5.32
C ARG A 106 -24.06 -8.25 -4.92
N LEU A 107 -23.09 -8.83 -5.61
CA LEU A 107 -22.60 -10.18 -5.33
C LEU A 107 -21.46 -10.12 -4.30
N VAL A 108 -21.73 -10.67 -3.13
CA VAL A 108 -20.79 -10.77 -2.00
C VAL A 108 -20.70 -12.23 -1.59
N ALA A 109 -19.49 -12.72 -1.38
CA ALA A 109 -19.23 -13.99 -0.71
C ALA A 109 -18.91 -13.69 0.77
N PHE A 110 -19.44 -14.47 1.71
CA PHE A 110 -19.31 -14.15 3.13
C PHE A 110 -19.52 -15.38 4.03
N SER A 111 -19.12 -15.28 5.30
CA SER A 111 -19.44 -16.23 6.39
C SER A 111 -20.18 -15.51 7.53
N THR A 112 -20.59 -16.21 8.58
CA THR A 112 -21.33 -15.63 9.72
C THR A 112 -20.85 -16.24 11.03
N SER A 113 -20.80 -15.47 12.11
CA SER A 113 -20.40 -15.94 13.45
C SER A 113 -21.33 -16.98 14.08
N LEU A 114 -22.58 -17.03 13.61
CA LEU A 114 -23.61 -17.90 14.17
C LEU A 114 -24.28 -18.78 13.10
N ASP A 115 -24.63 -20.00 13.50
CA ASP A 115 -25.42 -20.92 12.68
C ASP A 115 -26.78 -20.32 12.29
N ASP A 116 -27.26 -20.69 11.09
CA ASP A 116 -28.63 -20.35 10.67
C ASP A 116 -29.64 -20.95 11.66
N VAL A 117 -30.55 -20.10 12.15
CA VAL A 117 -31.63 -20.51 13.06
C VAL A 117 -32.60 -21.53 12.43
N PHE A 118 -32.58 -21.70 11.11
CA PHE A 118 -33.35 -22.71 10.37
C PHE A 118 -32.53 -23.92 9.92
N GLY A 119 -31.24 -23.99 10.27
CA GLY A 119 -30.34 -25.11 9.98
C GLY A 119 -30.00 -25.29 8.49
N LYS A 120 -29.98 -24.21 7.70
CA LYS A 120 -29.62 -24.25 6.27
C LYS A 120 -28.12 -24.20 6.01
N PHE A 121 -27.38 -23.56 6.91
CA PHE A 121 -25.92 -23.41 6.89
C PHE A 121 -25.42 -23.28 8.33
N THR A 122 -24.11 -23.45 8.52
CA THR A 122 -23.41 -23.25 9.79
C THR A 122 -22.44 -22.06 9.71
N ALA A 123 -21.93 -21.61 10.86
CA ALA A 123 -21.09 -20.41 10.97
C ALA A 123 -19.86 -20.41 10.03
N GLY A 124 -19.25 -21.57 9.76
CA GLY A 124 -18.09 -21.67 8.87
C GLY A 124 -18.40 -21.84 7.38
N ASP A 125 -19.68 -21.91 6.98
CA ASP A 125 -20.05 -22.14 5.59
C ASP A 125 -19.89 -20.88 4.74
N LEU A 126 -19.30 -21.02 3.55
CA LEU A 126 -19.17 -19.91 2.60
C LEU A 126 -20.49 -19.67 1.86
N LEU A 127 -21.08 -18.51 2.12
CA LEU A 127 -22.34 -18.05 1.57
C LEU A 127 -22.12 -17.05 0.43
N PHE A 128 -23.12 -16.95 -0.45
CA PHE A 128 -23.17 -15.90 -1.47
C PHE A 128 -24.51 -15.19 -1.43
N THR A 129 -24.54 -13.86 -1.63
CA THR A 129 -25.79 -13.07 -1.63
C THR A 129 -26.79 -13.48 -2.72
N ASN A 130 -26.35 -14.24 -3.73
CA ASN A 130 -27.23 -14.85 -4.73
C ASN A 130 -27.87 -16.18 -4.27
N GLY A 131 -27.59 -16.64 -3.05
CA GLY A 131 -28.15 -17.85 -2.42
C GLY A 131 -27.28 -19.11 -2.52
N GLY A 132 -26.05 -19.01 -3.02
CA GLY A 132 -25.09 -20.13 -3.01
C GLY A 132 -24.59 -20.45 -1.60
N ILE A 133 -24.32 -21.74 -1.36
CA ILE A 133 -23.75 -22.26 -0.11
C ILE A 133 -22.65 -23.27 -0.49
N ILE A 134 -21.46 -23.09 0.05
CA ILE A 134 -20.37 -24.05 0.01
C ILE A 134 -20.03 -24.42 1.46
N PRO A 135 -20.27 -25.67 1.88
CA PRO A 135 -20.01 -26.05 3.26
C PRO A 135 -18.54 -25.90 3.66
N ASN A 136 -18.26 -25.47 4.89
CA ASN A 136 -16.90 -25.34 5.44
C ASN A 136 -16.06 -26.59 5.17
N LYS A 137 -16.67 -27.76 5.43
CA LYS A 137 -16.09 -29.09 5.22
C LYS A 137 -15.56 -29.32 3.81
N ALA A 138 -16.16 -28.71 2.80
CA ALA A 138 -15.70 -28.81 1.42
C ALA A 138 -14.42 -27.97 1.19
N LEU A 139 -14.32 -26.79 1.82
CA LEU A 139 -13.14 -25.92 1.78
C LEU A 139 -11.94 -26.61 2.45
N VAL A 140 -12.15 -27.18 3.64
CA VAL A 140 -11.08 -27.78 4.46
C VAL A 140 -10.75 -29.23 4.14
N ALA A 141 -11.49 -29.88 3.22
CA ALA A 141 -11.36 -31.31 2.92
C ALA A 141 -9.93 -31.74 2.56
N ARG A 142 -9.19 -30.90 1.83
CA ARG A 142 -7.79 -31.17 1.42
C ARG A 142 -6.80 -31.20 2.58
N PHE A 143 -7.16 -30.63 3.72
CA PHE A 143 -6.35 -30.62 4.95
C PHE A 143 -6.69 -31.79 5.89
N GLY A 144 -7.63 -32.66 5.49
CA GLY A 144 -8.05 -33.81 6.30
C GLY A 144 -9.03 -33.48 7.42
N ILE A 145 -9.58 -32.26 7.43
CA ILE A 145 -10.56 -31.81 8.41
C ILE A 145 -11.95 -32.29 7.93
N THR A 146 -12.70 -32.93 8.84
CA THR A 146 -13.96 -33.63 8.51
C THR A 146 -15.20 -33.05 9.21
N HIS A 147 -15.01 -31.96 9.96
CA HIS A 147 -16.05 -31.22 10.65
C HIS A 147 -15.98 -29.75 10.21
N ASP A 148 -17.01 -28.99 10.56
CA ASP A 148 -16.96 -27.54 10.41
C ASP A 148 -16.03 -26.99 11.49
N ILE A 149 -15.04 -26.20 11.08
CA ILE A 149 -14.01 -25.61 11.95
C ILE A 149 -14.06 -24.07 11.93
N GLY A 150 -15.14 -23.47 11.41
CA GLY A 150 -15.27 -22.02 11.28
C GLY A 150 -14.52 -21.45 10.08
N LEU A 151 -14.73 -20.17 9.80
CA LEU A 151 -14.20 -19.45 8.65
C LEU A 151 -14.09 -17.95 8.98
N ASP A 152 -12.86 -17.47 9.20
CA ASP A 152 -12.61 -16.10 9.69
C ASP A 152 -12.07 -15.16 8.59
N ALA A 153 -11.77 -15.71 7.41
CA ALA A 153 -11.38 -14.89 6.28
C ALA A 153 -11.69 -15.61 4.97
N VAL A 154 -12.03 -14.84 3.95
CA VAL A 154 -12.22 -15.38 2.59
C VAL A 154 -11.75 -14.39 1.55
N HIS A 155 -11.08 -14.89 0.52
CA HIS A 155 -10.65 -14.10 -0.62
C HIS A 155 -10.54 -14.95 -1.89
N PHE A 156 -11.26 -14.55 -2.94
CA PHE A 156 -11.20 -15.18 -4.25
C PHE A 156 -10.01 -14.69 -5.08
N VAL A 157 -9.26 -15.63 -5.64
CA VAL A 157 -8.14 -15.36 -6.55
C VAL A 157 -8.50 -15.86 -7.95
N GLY A 158 -8.19 -15.06 -8.97
CA GLY A 158 -8.37 -15.36 -10.38
C GLY A 158 -9.12 -14.27 -11.15
N ASP A 159 -9.56 -14.62 -12.36
CA ASP A 159 -10.31 -13.70 -13.23
C ASP A 159 -11.70 -13.38 -12.62
N PRO A 160 -12.05 -12.10 -12.43
CA PRO A 160 -13.34 -11.70 -11.83
C PRO A 160 -14.58 -12.25 -12.54
N ALA A 161 -14.56 -12.39 -13.87
CA ALA A 161 -15.69 -12.95 -14.61
C ALA A 161 -15.86 -14.44 -14.30
N ARG A 162 -14.75 -15.18 -14.17
CA ARG A 162 -14.78 -16.61 -13.82
C ARG A 162 -15.16 -16.86 -12.36
N ILE A 163 -14.75 -15.98 -11.46
CA ILE A 163 -15.21 -15.97 -10.07
C ILE A 163 -16.73 -15.77 -10.03
N GLN A 164 -17.26 -14.80 -10.78
CA GLN A 164 -18.71 -14.58 -10.87
C GLN A 164 -19.45 -15.79 -11.49
N GLU A 165 -18.89 -16.44 -12.51
CA GLU A 165 -19.43 -17.69 -13.05
C GLU A 165 -19.48 -18.81 -12.00
N PHE A 166 -18.44 -18.93 -11.17
CA PHE A 166 -18.38 -19.91 -10.08
C PHE A 166 -19.43 -19.62 -9.00
N ALA A 167 -19.56 -18.37 -8.53
CA ALA A 167 -20.58 -17.97 -7.57
C ALA A 167 -22.01 -18.25 -8.10
N ASN A 168 -22.24 -18.08 -9.39
CA ASN A 168 -23.51 -18.42 -10.04
C ASN A 168 -23.75 -19.93 -10.16
N LEU A 169 -22.68 -20.73 -10.23
CA LEU A 169 -22.76 -22.18 -10.13
C LEU A 169 -23.10 -22.59 -8.69
N ALA A 170 -22.46 -22.01 -7.68
CA ALA A 170 -22.74 -22.24 -6.26
C ALA A 170 -24.24 -22.06 -5.93
N ALA A 171 -24.88 -21.01 -6.45
CA ALA A 171 -26.32 -20.77 -6.28
C ALA A 171 -27.24 -21.84 -6.91
N LYS A 172 -26.73 -22.67 -7.83
CA LYS A 172 -27.50 -23.71 -8.55
C LYS A 172 -27.15 -25.13 -8.09
N THR A 173 -26.12 -25.27 -7.28
CA THR A 173 -25.59 -26.55 -6.82
C THR A 173 -26.03 -26.77 -5.36
N PRO A 174 -26.75 -27.86 -5.04
CA PRO A 174 -27.10 -28.18 -3.67
C PRO A 174 -25.85 -28.33 -2.79
N ALA A 175 -25.89 -27.83 -1.55
CA ALA A 175 -24.75 -27.77 -0.63
C ALA A 175 -24.06 -29.13 -0.45
N GLU A 176 -24.82 -30.22 -0.39
CA GLU A 176 -24.32 -31.58 -0.21
C GLU A 176 -23.52 -32.10 -1.41
N THR A 177 -23.69 -31.49 -2.58
CA THR A 177 -22.92 -31.84 -3.79
C THR A 177 -21.46 -31.46 -3.63
N TRP A 178 -21.17 -30.35 -2.93
CA TRP A 178 -19.81 -29.89 -2.68
C TRP A 178 -19.02 -30.82 -1.76
N LEU A 179 -19.72 -31.61 -0.92
CA LEU A 179 -19.11 -32.60 -0.03
C LEU A 179 -18.65 -33.87 -0.76
N GLN A 180 -19.03 -34.04 -2.03
CA GLN A 180 -18.52 -35.14 -2.82
C GLN A 180 -17.03 -34.92 -3.13
N PRO A 181 -16.21 -35.98 -3.13
CA PRO A 181 -14.76 -35.86 -3.34
C PRO A 181 -14.40 -35.04 -4.58
N ASP A 182 -13.51 -34.07 -4.39
CA ASP A 182 -12.90 -33.23 -5.43
C ASP A 182 -13.87 -32.37 -6.27
N VAL A 183 -15.17 -32.29 -5.92
CA VAL A 183 -16.13 -31.47 -6.70
C VAL A 183 -15.73 -30.00 -6.64
N LEU A 184 -15.50 -29.46 -5.45
CA LEU A 184 -15.09 -28.07 -5.28
C LEU A 184 -13.78 -27.79 -6.04
N GLN A 185 -12.75 -28.60 -5.79
CA GLN A 185 -11.43 -28.40 -6.39
C GLN A 185 -11.48 -28.46 -7.92
N ARG A 186 -12.24 -29.40 -8.50
CA ARG A 186 -12.40 -29.48 -9.96
C ARG A 186 -13.08 -28.24 -10.55
N GLU A 187 -14.08 -27.69 -9.87
CA GLU A 187 -14.77 -26.50 -10.37
C GLU A 187 -13.87 -25.25 -10.29
N LEU A 188 -13.03 -25.13 -9.25
CA LEU A 188 -12.01 -24.09 -9.12
C LEU A 188 -10.94 -24.23 -10.22
N ASP A 189 -10.36 -25.43 -10.38
CA ASP A 189 -9.32 -25.74 -11.37
C ASP A 189 -9.81 -25.48 -12.80
N SER A 190 -11.02 -25.91 -13.15
CA SER A 190 -11.59 -25.74 -14.49
C SER A 190 -11.75 -24.27 -14.90
N ARG A 191 -11.83 -23.37 -13.91
CA ARG A 191 -11.94 -21.93 -14.08
C ARG A 191 -10.63 -21.20 -13.86
N ASN A 192 -9.58 -21.87 -13.40
CA ASN A 192 -8.32 -21.25 -13.01
C ASN A 192 -8.56 -20.11 -11.99
N ILE A 193 -9.34 -20.43 -10.96
CA ILE A 193 -9.60 -19.59 -9.79
C ILE A 193 -9.25 -20.39 -8.53
N ASP A 194 -9.13 -19.70 -7.41
CA ASP A 194 -8.91 -20.31 -6.10
C ASP A 194 -9.65 -19.51 -5.01
N ILE A 195 -9.83 -20.13 -3.85
CA ILE A 195 -10.40 -19.49 -2.66
C ILE A 195 -9.34 -19.56 -1.57
N TRP A 196 -8.86 -18.41 -1.14
CA TRP A 196 -7.99 -18.29 0.02
C TRP A 196 -8.82 -18.01 1.25
N PHE A 197 -8.47 -18.61 2.38
CA PHE A 197 -9.26 -18.52 3.61
C PHE A 197 -8.45 -18.82 4.87
N SER A 198 -8.91 -18.39 6.03
CA SER A 198 -8.48 -18.83 7.38
C SER A 198 -9.62 -19.60 8.06
N VAL A 199 -9.37 -20.13 9.26
CA VAL A 199 -10.35 -20.94 10.02
C VAL A 199 -10.36 -20.49 11.47
N GLU A 200 -11.48 -20.62 12.17
CA GLU A 200 -11.63 -20.26 13.60
C GLU A 200 -10.88 -21.20 14.55
N GLY A 201 -10.66 -22.45 14.12
CA GLY A 201 -10.10 -23.49 14.96
C GLY A 201 -8.71 -23.98 14.53
N THR A 202 -7.83 -24.19 15.50
CA THR A 202 -6.60 -24.96 15.28
C THR A 202 -6.89 -26.46 15.11
N HIS A 203 -6.36 -27.07 14.05
CA HIS A 203 -6.43 -28.51 13.79
C HIS A 203 -5.07 -29.19 13.73
N GLN A 204 -4.91 -30.31 14.43
CA GLN A 204 -3.71 -31.15 14.33
C GLN A 204 -3.83 -32.15 13.17
N THR A 205 -2.96 -32.03 12.17
CA THR A 205 -2.81 -33.00 11.08
C THR A 205 -1.64 -33.96 11.33
N ALA A 206 -1.49 -34.97 10.47
CA ALA A 206 -0.33 -35.87 10.49
C ALA A 206 1.00 -35.14 10.19
N ASN A 207 0.96 -33.97 9.54
CA ASN A 207 2.13 -33.23 9.06
C ASN A 207 2.41 -31.94 9.84
N GLY A 208 1.66 -31.68 10.92
CA GLY A 208 1.76 -30.44 11.71
C GLY A 208 0.39 -29.88 12.05
N TYR A 209 0.33 -28.63 12.48
CA TYR A 209 -0.91 -27.93 12.77
C TYR A 209 -1.39 -27.14 11.54
N ILE A 210 -2.70 -27.01 11.41
CA ILE A 210 -3.37 -25.92 10.69
C ILE A 210 -3.82 -24.97 11.80
N LEU A 211 -3.25 -23.78 11.79
CA LEU A 211 -3.51 -22.73 12.76
C LEU A 211 -4.69 -21.88 12.30
N ASP A 212 -5.36 -21.20 13.24
CA ASP A 212 -6.41 -20.24 12.86
C ASP A 212 -5.81 -19.10 12.04
N GLY A 213 -4.60 -18.69 12.42
CA GLY A 213 -3.84 -17.66 11.75
C GLY A 213 -3.14 -18.09 10.45
N ASP A 214 -3.35 -19.31 9.96
CA ASP A 214 -2.79 -19.76 8.68
C ASP A 214 -3.69 -19.32 7.51
N LEU A 215 -3.09 -18.76 6.45
CA LEU A 215 -3.80 -18.50 5.20
C LEU A 215 -3.73 -19.74 4.31
N LEU A 216 -4.88 -20.34 4.05
CA LEU A 216 -5.06 -21.59 3.32
C LEU A 216 -5.63 -21.33 1.93
N SER A 217 -5.54 -22.35 1.07
CA SER A 217 -6.17 -22.39 -0.25
C SER A 217 -7.07 -23.61 -0.36
N ALA A 218 -8.25 -23.44 -0.96
CA ALA A 218 -9.21 -24.52 -1.18
C ALA A 218 -8.68 -25.60 -2.14
N SER A 219 -7.62 -25.29 -2.91
CA SER A 219 -6.87 -26.28 -3.69
C SER A 219 -6.05 -27.27 -2.82
N GLY A 220 -5.82 -26.94 -1.55
CA GLY A 220 -5.09 -27.76 -0.57
C GLY A 220 -3.68 -27.26 -0.25
N ALA A 221 -3.30 -26.06 -0.67
CA ALA A 221 -2.04 -25.45 -0.33
C ALA A 221 -2.17 -24.57 0.93
N VAL A 222 -1.11 -24.51 1.74
CA VAL A 222 -0.95 -23.43 2.71
C VAL A 222 -0.28 -22.27 1.99
N ILE A 223 -0.98 -21.15 1.87
CA ILE A 223 -0.49 -19.95 1.17
C ILE A 223 0.52 -19.22 2.05
N ALA A 224 0.20 -19.05 3.34
CA ALA A 224 1.08 -18.46 4.33
C ALA A 224 0.83 -19.11 5.69
N ARG A 225 1.88 -19.37 6.46
CA ARG A 225 1.72 -19.69 7.88
C ARG A 225 1.51 -18.41 8.69
N ASN A 226 0.87 -18.50 9.84
CA ASN A 226 0.72 -17.36 10.76
C ASN A 226 2.08 -16.66 11.03
N GLY A 227 3.13 -17.45 11.24
CA GLY A 227 4.49 -16.94 11.43
C GLY A 227 5.13 -16.29 10.19
N ASP A 228 4.67 -16.61 8.98
CA ASP A 228 5.18 -16.00 7.74
C ASP A 228 4.49 -14.67 7.43
N LEU A 229 3.27 -14.46 7.95
CA LEU A 229 2.50 -13.22 7.80
C LEU A 229 3.04 -12.10 8.69
N LEU A 230 3.58 -12.44 9.87
CA LEU A 230 4.05 -11.47 10.86
C LEU A 230 5.59 -11.39 10.93
N PRO A 231 6.18 -10.21 11.20
CA PRO A 231 7.64 -10.06 11.35
C PRO A 231 8.26 -11.01 12.37
N ALA A 232 9.56 -11.29 12.20
CA ALA A 232 10.31 -12.17 13.09
C ALA A 232 10.28 -11.76 14.59
N SER A 233 10.06 -10.47 14.87
CA SER A 233 9.96 -9.94 16.25
C SER A 233 8.65 -10.31 16.96
N VAL A 234 7.61 -10.66 16.22
CA VAL A 234 6.30 -11.09 16.75
C VAL A 234 6.37 -12.60 17.04
N PRO A 235 5.88 -13.15 18.16
CA PRO A 235 6.00 -14.58 18.47
C PRO A 235 4.98 -15.47 17.72
N ALA A 236 4.66 -15.14 16.47
CA ALA A 236 3.63 -15.78 15.65
C ALA A 236 4.03 -17.16 15.12
N GLY A 237 3.17 -18.16 15.30
CA GLY A 237 3.33 -19.54 14.89
C GLY A 237 3.51 -20.52 16.06
N LEU A 238 2.50 -21.37 16.28
CA LEU A 238 2.61 -22.53 17.18
C LEU A 238 3.19 -23.76 16.47
N PRO A 239 3.90 -24.66 17.19
CA PRO A 239 4.36 -24.53 18.58
C PRO A 239 5.74 -23.85 18.70
N THR A 240 6.31 -23.36 17.59
CA THR A 240 7.73 -22.98 17.52
C THR A 240 8.03 -21.58 18.03
N ARG A 241 7.16 -20.60 17.74
CA ARG A 241 7.35 -19.17 18.08
C ARG A 241 6.46 -18.72 19.24
N GLY A 242 5.32 -19.40 19.45
CA GLY A 242 4.66 -19.46 20.76
C GLY A 242 3.25 -18.90 20.84
N VAL A 243 2.75 -18.22 19.81
CA VAL A 243 1.40 -17.65 19.77
C VAL A 243 0.78 -17.91 18.40
N ASP A 244 -0.49 -18.30 18.37
CA ASP A 244 -1.33 -18.22 17.18
C ASP A 244 -2.13 -16.93 17.29
N PHE A 245 -2.05 -16.07 16.28
CA PHE A 245 -2.65 -14.74 16.34
C PHE A 245 -4.04 -14.67 15.69
N GLY A 246 -4.56 -15.75 15.10
CA GLY A 246 -5.79 -15.68 14.31
C GLY A 246 -5.63 -14.90 13.01
N LEU A 247 -6.70 -14.90 12.23
CA LEU A 247 -6.86 -14.13 11.01
C LEU A 247 -8.36 -13.85 10.74
N ASP A 248 -8.82 -12.64 11.01
CA ASP A 248 -10.25 -12.27 10.86
C ASP A 248 -10.51 -11.40 9.62
N GLY A 249 -9.54 -11.41 8.71
CA GLY A 249 -9.67 -10.67 7.48
C GLY A 249 -8.50 -10.92 6.57
N VAL A 250 -8.77 -11.04 5.28
CA VAL A 250 -7.71 -11.13 4.28
C VAL A 250 -8.10 -10.46 2.98
N ALA A 251 -7.18 -9.67 2.43
CA ALA A 251 -7.32 -9.08 1.12
C ALA A 251 -6.00 -9.17 0.35
N ALA A 252 -6.06 -9.58 -0.91
CA ALA A 252 -4.91 -9.67 -1.80
C ALA A 252 -5.30 -9.30 -3.25
N PRO A 253 -4.34 -8.99 -4.14
CA PRO A 253 -4.62 -8.86 -5.56
C PRO A 253 -5.32 -10.11 -6.12
N ARG A 254 -6.40 -9.90 -6.88
CA ARG A 254 -7.11 -11.01 -7.57
C ARG A 254 -6.19 -11.84 -8.46
N VAL A 255 -5.19 -11.21 -9.08
CA VAL A 255 -4.19 -11.90 -9.89
C VAL A 255 -2.87 -11.77 -9.17
N VAL A 256 -2.43 -12.88 -8.58
CA VAL A 256 -1.24 -12.92 -7.75
C VAL A 256 -0.03 -13.21 -8.63
N GLY A 257 0.97 -12.32 -8.61
CA GLY A 257 2.27 -12.51 -9.25
C GLY A 257 3.21 -13.42 -8.44
N ASP A 258 4.50 -13.38 -8.76
CA ASP A 258 5.50 -14.22 -8.09
C ASP A 258 5.71 -13.85 -6.60
N GLU A 259 5.50 -12.58 -6.22
CA GLU A 259 5.63 -12.07 -4.84
C GLU A 259 4.32 -12.20 -4.05
N LYS A 260 3.81 -13.43 -3.90
CA LYS A 260 2.47 -13.70 -3.36
C LYS A 260 2.23 -13.09 -1.98
N LEU A 261 3.18 -13.26 -1.06
CA LEU A 261 3.01 -12.89 0.34
C LEU A 261 3.02 -11.38 0.56
N ALA A 262 3.96 -10.63 -0.03
CA ALA A 262 4.10 -9.19 0.19
C ALA A 262 2.89 -8.36 -0.28
N SER A 263 1.94 -8.98 -0.98
CA SER A 263 0.70 -8.36 -1.47
C SER A 263 -0.53 -8.65 -0.61
N VAL A 264 -0.38 -9.43 0.47
CA VAL A 264 -1.46 -9.80 1.39
C VAL A 264 -1.61 -8.76 2.49
N TYR A 265 -2.85 -8.31 2.67
CA TYR A 265 -3.32 -7.50 3.80
C TYR A 265 -4.24 -8.35 4.65
N PHE A 266 -4.20 -8.17 5.97
CA PHE A 266 -4.95 -9.01 6.90
C PHE A 266 -5.25 -8.31 8.23
N SER A 267 -6.13 -8.87 9.04
CA SER A 267 -6.32 -8.56 10.48
C SER A 267 -6.06 -9.81 11.32
N THR A 268 -6.01 -9.69 12.64
CA THR A 268 -5.67 -10.80 13.56
C THR A 268 -6.64 -10.82 14.74
N GLU A 269 -6.98 -12.00 15.26
CA GLU A 269 -7.97 -12.18 16.35
C GLU A 269 -7.49 -11.64 17.70
N ILE A 270 -6.17 -11.48 17.86
CA ILE A 270 -5.60 -10.95 19.10
C ILE A 270 -4.53 -9.89 18.85
N LEU A 271 -4.57 -8.88 19.71
CA LEU A 271 -3.54 -7.83 19.74
C LEU A 271 -2.14 -8.33 20.15
N PHE A 272 -1.11 -7.56 19.77
CA PHE A 272 0.26 -7.70 20.23
C PHE A 272 0.81 -6.38 20.77
N ARG A 273 1.34 -6.40 22.01
CA ARG A 273 1.88 -5.20 22.69
C ARG A 273 3.40 -5.03 22.53
N GLY A 274 4.05 -5.83 21.69
CA GLY A 274 5.49 -5.74 21.45
C GLY A 274 5.84 -4.72 20.38
N GLU A 275 6.96 -4.93 19.69
CA GLU A 275 7.40 -4.09 18.57
C GLU A 275 7.51 -4.96 17.31
N PRO A 276 6.71 -4.72 16.26
CA PRO A 276 5.64 -3.71 16.20
C PRO A 276 4.48 -4.01 17.17
N ALA A 277 3.80 -2.97 17.65
CA ALA A 277 2.52 -3.14 18.34
C ALA A 277 1.38 -3.09 17.31
N PHE A 278 0.36 -3.92 17.51
CA PHE A 278 -0.87 -3.91 16.72
C PHE A 278 -2.04 -4.38 17.56
N THR A 279 -3.24 -3.98 17.15
CA THR A 279 -4.52 -4.42 17.71
C THR A 279 -5.20 -5.43 16.79
N ASP A 280 -6.20 -6.10 17.32
CA ASP A 280 -7.00 -7.15 16.69
C ASP A 280 -7.78 -6.62 15.46
N GLY A 281 -8.02 -5.30 15.43
CA GLY A 281 -8.74 -4.62 14.36
C GLY A 281 -7.90 -3.80 13.40
N ASP A 282 -6.56 -3.87 13.50
CA ASP A 282 -5.66 -3.16 12.60
C ASP A 282 -5.53 -3.90 11.26
N ILE A 283 -5.53 -3.19 10.14
CA ILE A 283 -5.15 -3.80 8.86
C ILE A 283 -3.63 -3.83 8.78
N LEU A 284 -3.07 -5.03 8.76
CA LEU A 284 -1.65 -5.31 8.59
C LEU A 284 -1.31 -5.68 7.14
N ARG A 285 -0.03 -5.57 6.78
CA ARG A 285 0.54 -6.11 5.53
C ARG A 285 1.57 -7.19 5.85
N ALA A 286 1.51 -8.31 5.14
CA ALA A 286 2.37 -9.46 5.41
C ALA A 286 3.86 -9.15 5.31
N GLY A 287 4.62 -9.63 6.31
CA GLY A 287 6.05 -9.35 6.51
C GLY A 287 6.38 -7.92 6.96
N ASN A 288 5.36 -7.05 7.01
CA ASN A 288 5.47 -5.65 7.34
C ASN A 288 4.72 -5.39 8.66
N GLY A 289 3.64 -4.61 8.67
CA GLY A 289 3.06 -4.03 9.87
C GLY A 289 1.71 -3.41 9.68
N VAL A 290 1.26 -2.67 10.70
CA VAL A 290 0.03 -1.87 10.65
C VAL A 290 0.10 -0.88 9.49
N VAL A 291 -0.82 -1.04 8.55
CA VAL A 291 -1.06 -0.14 7.42
C VAL A 291 -2.18 0.83 7.77
N VAL A 292 -3.26 0.32 8.39
CA VAL A 292 -4.38 1.14 8.84
C VAL A 292 -4.78 0.74 10.26
N PRO A 293 -4.59 1.62 11.25
CA PRO A 293 -5.08 1.39 12.60
C PRO A 293 -6.61 1.23 12.66
N ASN A 294 -7.13 0.36 13.54
CA ASN A 294 -8.56 0.17 13.76
C ASN A 294 -9.28 1.48 14.08
N GLU A 295 -8.68 2.31 14.94
CA GLU A 295 -9.19 3.62 15.29
C GLU A 295 -9.50 4.46 14.04
N ASN A 296 -8.62 4.43 13.03
CA ASN A 296 -8.84 5.17 11.79
C ASN A 296 -10.01 4.61 10.97
N LEU A 297 -10.24 3.29 10.98
CA LEU A 297 -11.36 2.66 10.27
C LEU A 297 -12.70 3.06 10.87
N ILE A 298 -12.80 3.08 12.21
CA ILE A 298 -14.07 3.26 12.93
C ILE A 298 -14.36 4.73 13.26
N ARG A 299 -13.34 5.59 13.36
CA ARG A 299 -13.49 7.01 13.73
C ARG A 299 -14.54 7.77 12.91
N PRO A 300 -14.70 7.56 11.59
CA PRO A 300 -15.75 8.21 10.81
C PRO A 300 -17.19 7.92 11.27
N PHE A 301 -17.42 6.85 12.03
CA PHE A 301 -18.72 6.53 12.65
C PHE A 301 -18.91 7.17 14.03
N TYR A 302 -17.89 7.83 14.56
CA TYR A 302 -17.86 8.44 15.90
C TYR A 302 -18.31 7.48 17.02
N PRO A 303 -17.72 6.29 17.13
CA PRO A 303 -18.03 5.36 18.21
C PRO A 303 -17.69 5.96 19.60
N ALA A 304 -18.12 5.27 20.66
CA ALA A 304 -17.68 5.60 22.01
C ALA A 304 -16.35 4.93 22.39
N ALA A 305 -15.98 3.87 21.68
CA ALA A 305 -14.75 3.14 21.84
C ALA A 305 -13.73 3.59 20.79
N ASP A 306 -12.46 3.54 21.15
CA ASP A 306 -11.34 3.84 20.25
C ASP A 306 -10.80 2.55 19.59
N PHE A 307 -11.45 1.41 19.88
CA PHE A 307 -11.11 0.08 19.38
C PHE A 307 -12.35 -0.83 19.40
N LEU A 308 -12.60 -1.58 18.32
CA LEU A 308 -13.78 -2.45 18.15
C LEU A 308 -13.46 -3.80 17.45
N GLY A 309 -12.18 -4.11 17.26
CA GLY A 309 -11.80 -5.31 16.50
C GLY A 309 -12.14 -5.24 15.01
N LEU A 310 -11.89 -6.32 14.28
CA LEU A 310 -12.26 -6.45 12.88
C LEU A 310 -12.54 -7.92 12.57
N ASP A 311 -13.78 -8.24 12.18
CA ASP A 311 -14.20 -9.62 11.89
C ASP A 311 -14.24 -9.97 10.39
N ALA A 312 -14.19 -8.97 9.52
CA ALA A 312 -14.15 -9.23 8.09
C ALA A 312 -13.45 -8.11 7.35
N LEU A 313 -12.68 -8.44 6.31
CA LEU A 313 -11.97 -7.46 5.48
C LEU A 313 -12.15 -7.69 3.98
N TRP A 314 -12.50 -6.62 3.27
CA TRP A 314 -12.32 -6.52 1.83
C TRP A 314 -11.56 -5.23 1.47
N ALA A 315 -10.52 -5.33 0.66
CA ALA A 315 -9.76 -4.18 0.19
C ALA A 315 -9.59 -4.20 -1.35
N PRO A 316 -9.65 -3.04 -2.02
CA PRO A 316 -9.44 -2.96 -3.46
C PRO A 316 -7.94 -2.97 -3.80
N VAL A 317 -7.30 -4.14 -3.73
CA VAL A 317 -5.86 -4.30 -3.95
C VAL A 317 -5.53 -4.89 -5.32
N GLY A 318 -4.45 -4.41 -5.96
CA GLY A 318 -3.87 -4.95 -7.20
C GLY A 318 -4.45 -4.45 -8.55
N ASP A 319 -3.71 -4.72 -9.62
CA ASP A 319 -3.92 -4.18 -11.00
C ASP A 319 -5.26 -4.57 -11.67
N ASN A 320 -5.97 -5.56 -11.13
CA ASN A 320 -7.20 -6.11 -11.70
C ASN A 320 -8.44 -5.91 -10.82
N THR A 321 -8.33 -5.14 -9.74
CA THR A 321 -9.49 -4.63 -9.03
C THR A 321 -9.75 -3.25 -9.61
N PRO A 322 -10.67 -3.07 -10.57
CA PRO A 322 -10.79 -1.79 -11.28
C PRO A 322 -11.13 -0.74 -10.24
N PRO A 323 -10.24 0.23 -9.96
CA PRO A 323 -10.66 1.38 -9.20
C PRO A 323 -11.74 2.05 -10.05
N ARG A 324 -12.94 2.21 -9.50
CA ARG A 324 -14.03 2.83 -10.29
C ARG A 324 -13.88 4.35 -10.36
N ASP A 325 -13.22 4.90 -9.34
CA ASP A 325 -12.97 6.33 -9.20
C ASP A 325 -11.48 6.65 -9.39
N PRO A 326 -11.17 7.87 -9.87
CA PRO A 326 -9.81 8.40 -9.82
C PRO A 326 -9.19 8.30 -8.42
N ASN A 327 -7.93 7.88 -8.32
CA ASN A 327 -7.18 7.78 -7.07
C ASN A 327 -5.66 7.87 -7.29
N ILE A 328 -4.93 8.28 -6.25
CA ILE A 328 -3.46 8.25 -6.20
C ILE A 328 -3.01 6.86 -5.75
N GLN A 329 -2.09 6.27 -6.50
CA GLN A 329 -1.56 4.92 -6.22
C GLN A 329 -0.08 4.94 -5.90
N THR A 330 0.68 5.88 -6.48
CA THR A 330 2.10 5.99 -6.22
C THR A 330 2.52 7.44 -5.95
N MET A 331 3.49 7.58 -5.07
CA MET A 331 4.13 8.85 -4.73
C MET A 331 5.65 8.69 -4.77
N CYS A 332 6.35 9.79 -5.02
CA CYS A 332 7.82 9.80 -5.05
C CYS A 332 8.37 8.72 -5.98
N GLY A 333 7.83 8.72 -7.20
CA GLY A 333 8.13 7.78 -8.26
C GLY A 333 7.08 6.68 -8.30
N ASP A 334 7.55 5.45 -8.33
CA ASP A 334 6.69 4.26 -8.45
C ASP A 334 6.51 3.56 -7.09
N ARG A 335 6.66 4.29 -5.97
CA ARG A 335 6.43 3.72 -4.63
C ARG A 335 4.93 3.74 -4.32
N PRO A 336 4.34 2.61 -3.89
CA PRO A 336 2.95 2.57 -3.47
C PRO A 336 2.65 3.64 -2.43
N ALA A 337 1.54 4.35 -2.60
CA ALA A 337 1.09 5.35 -1.62
C ALA A 337 0.90 4.70 -0.24
N ALA A 338 0.43 3.45 -0.18
CA ALA A 338 0.27 2.68 1.06
C ALA A 338 1.57 2.42 1.85
N ASP A 339 2.74 2.55 1.22
CA ASP A 339 4.04 2.34 1.90
C ASP A 339 4.54 3.61 2.62
N PHE A 340 3.77 4.69 2.57
CA PHE A 340 4.00 5.89 3.36
C PHE A 340 3.22 5.79 4.66
N ASP A 341 3.82 6.25 5.74
CA ASP A 341 3.13 6.35 7.02
C ASP A 341 2.02 7.44 6.94
N GLY A 342 0.75 7.03 7.01
CA GLY A 342 -0.40 7.86 6.64
C GLY A 342 -0.67 7.93 5.14
N GLY A 343 -0.16 6.96 4.39
CA GLY A 343 -0.20 6.92 2.94
C GLY A 343 -1.58 6.64 2.35
N ILE A 344 -2.49 6.02 3.09
CA ILE A 344 -3.91 5.89 2.78
C ILE A 344 -4.69 6.01 4.08
N VAL A 345 -5.21 7.20 4.36
CA VAL A 345 -6.01 7.45 5.57
C VAL A 345 -7.30 8.18 5.25
N PRO A 346 -8.36 8.08 6.07
CA PRO A 346 -9.55 8.91 5.90
C PRO A 346 -9.20 10.40 5.95
N ILE A 347 -10.09 11.25 5.44
CA ILE A 347 -9.92 12.71 5.52
C ILE A 347 -9.66 13.16 6.97
N GLY A 348 -8.55 13.88 7.19
CA GLY A 348 -8.11 14.29 8.52
C GLY A 348 -7.43 13.17 9.33
N GLY A 349 -7.05 12.06 8.68
CA GLY A 349 -6.19 11.02 9.23
C GLY A 349 -4.83 11.56 9.66
N GLY A 350 -4.14 10.79 10.50
CA GLY A 350 -2.77 11.07 10.93
C GLY A 350 -1.75 10.29 10.12
N GLY A 351 -0.49 10.74 10.18
CA GLY A 351 0.66 10.08 9.57
C GLY A 351 1.86 11.02 9.55
N THR A 352 3.06 10.48 9.36
CA THR A 352 4.31 11.24 9.24
C THR A 352 4.67 11.53 7.79
N GLY A 353 4.07 10.82 6.82
CA GLY A 353 4.37 10.97 5.40
C GLY A 353 5.76 10.48 4.99
N LEU A 354 6.45 9.76 5.87
CA LEU A 354 7.75 9.15 5.60
C LEU A 354 7.55 7.79 4.92
N TYR A 355 8.30 7.54 3.84
CA TYR A 355 8.30 6.24 3.18
C TYR A 355 9.01 5.19 4.04
N ARG A 356 8.37 4.04 4.23
CA ARG A 356 8.98 2.83 4.82
C ARG A 356 8.53 1.60 4.04
N ASN A 357 9.47 0.81 3.55
CA ASN A 357 9.13 -0.50 2.97
C ASN A 357 8.61 -1.47 4.06
N ASN A 358 9.00 -1.22 5.32
CA ASN A 358 8.48 -1.90 6.50
C ASN A 358 8.15 -0.89 7.63
N LEU A 359 6.87 -0.64 7.87
CA LEU A 359 6.31 0.23 8.93
C LEU A 359 6.51 -0.36 10.34
N SER A 360 6.69 -1.68 10.48
CA SER A 360 6.81 -2.36 11.78
C SER A 360 8.15 -2.27 12.48
N VAL A 361 9.20 -1.92 11.76
CA VAL A 361 10.54 -1.87 12.34
C VAL A 361 10.72 -0.54 13.08
N THR A 362 10.97 -0.65 14.39
CA THR A 362 11.42 0.47 15.23
C THR A 362 12.59 1.19 14.55
N PRO A 363 12.73 2.52 14.69
CA PRO A 363 13.84 3.25 14.11
C PRO A 363 15.18 2.52 14.30
N PRO A 364 15.98 2.38 13.22
CA PRO A 364 15.89 3.20 12.01
C PRO A 364 14.84 2.78 10.96
N GLY A 365 14.38 1.52 10.93
CA GLY A 365 13.55 0.95 9.87
C GLY A 365 14.36 0.31 8.73
N ASP A 366 13.73 -0.52 7.89
CA ASP A 366 14.35 -1.14 6.68
C ASP A 366 13.48 -0.94 5.41
N PRO A 367 13.85 -0.04 4.47
CA PRO A 367 14.89 0.96 4.63
C PRO A 367 14.47 1.98 5.69
N PRO A 368 15.43 2.73 6.24
CA PRO A 368 15.12 3.77 7.20
C PRO A 368 14.15 4.81 6.67
N ARG A 369 13.49 5.55 7.57
CA ARG A 369 12.52 6.61 7.26
C ARG A 369 13.04 7.52 6.14
N ARG A 370 12.29 7.66 5.04
CA ARG A 370 12.72 8.52 3.93
C ARG A 370 11.67 9.59 3.61
N PRO A 371 12.04 10.88 3.64
CA PRO A 371 11.22 11.91 3.05
C PRO A 371 11.35 11.87 1.52
N CYS A 372 10.50 12.65 0.84
CA CYS A 372 10.62 12.88 -0.59
C CYS A 372 11.27 14.22 -0.85
N GLY A 373 12.24 14.23 -1.75
CA GLY A 373 12.93 15.46 -2.08
C GLY A 373 12.45 16.01 -3.40
N GLU A 374 13.42 16.49 -4.14
CA GLU A 374 13.22 17.24 -5.36
C GLU A 374 12.46 16.46 -6.44
N TYR A 375 11.52 17.17 -7.10
CA TYR A 375 10.61 16.67 -8.13
C TYR A 375 9.86 15.40 -7.73
N VAL A 376 8.73 15.56 -7.04
CA VAL A 376 7.93 14.42 -6.58
C VAL A 376 6.94 13.98 -7.67
N PRO A 377 7.14 12.83 -8.33
CA PRO A 377 6.19 12.28 -9.29
C PRO A 377 5.04 11.62 -8.52
N ILE A 378 3.81 11.90 -8.93
CA ILE A 378 2.58 11.38 -8.33
C ILE A 378 1.76 10.75 -9.46
N ASP A 379 1.41 9.48 -9.32
CA ASP A 379 0.65 8.74 -10.32
C ASP A 379 -0.49 7.95 -9.69
N GLY A 380 -1.36 7.46 -10.55
CA GLY A 380 -2.46 6.63 -10.14
C GLY A 380 -3.45 6.37 -11.26
N TYR A 381 -4.67 6.05 -10.86
CA TYR A 381 -5.72 5.66 -11.79
C TYR A 381 -6.59 6.85 -12.20
N LEU A 382 -6.88 6.92 -13.50
CA LEU A 382 -7.84 7.86 -14.08
C LEU A 382 -8.68 7.12 -15.14
N PRO A 383 -10.00 6.92 -14.93
CA PRO A 383 -10.86 6.22 -15.87
C PRO A 383 -11.08 7.04 -17.15
N ALA A 384 -11.10 6.36 -18.29
CA ALA A 384 -11.40 6.98 -19.57
C ALA A 384 -12.89 7.31 -19.70
N GLY A 385 -13.20 8.51 -20.20
CA GLY A 385 -14.54 8.90 -20.64
C GLY A 385 -15.53 9.35 -19.55
N THR A 386 -15.23 9.14 -18.27
CA THR A 386 -16.09 9.59 -17.14
C THR A 386 -15.61 10.90 -16.51
N VAL A 387 -14.31 11.19 -16.61
CA VAL A 387 -13.68 12.39 -16.06
C VAL A 387 -13.45 13.42 -17.16
N LYS A 388 -13.83 14.66 -16.90
CA LYS A 388 -13.59 15.80 -17.78
C LYS A 388 -12.23 16.45 -17.51
N ARG A 389 -11.93 16.70 -16.24
CA ARG A 389 -10.63 17.22 -15.79
C ARG A 389 -10.30 16.72 -14.39
N PHE A 390 -9.01 16.70 -14.06
CA PHE A 390 -8.51 16.28 -12.75
C PHE A 390 -7.39 17.20 -12.27
N ARG A 391 -7.07 17.14 -10.98
CA ARG A 391 -5.86 17.75 -10.40
C ARG A 391 -5.42 16.99 -9.17
N VAL A 392 -4.11 17.01 -8.91
CA VAL A 392 -3.60 16.63 -7.59
C VAL A 392 -3.61 17.88 -6.71
N ALA A 393 -4.38 17.83 -5.63
CA ALA A 393 -4.50 18.91 -4.66
C ALA A 393 -3.66 18.60 -3.42
N TYR A 394 -3.26 19.64 -2.69
CA TYR A 394 -2.46 19.50 -1.48
C TYR A 394 -2.78 20.56 -0.42
N ARG A 395 -2.40 20.28 0.83
CA ARG A 395 -2.33 21.24 1.95
C ARG A 395 -1.25 20.83 2.95
N ALA A 396 -0.86 21.74 3.85
CA ALA A 396 0.02 21.38 4.95
C ALA A 396 -0.69 20.39 5.89
N ALA A 397 0.04 19.38 6.37
CA ALA A 397 -0.52 18.43 7.31
C ALA A 397 -0.93 19.15 8.62
N GLY A 398 -2.09 18.77 9.16
CA GLY A 398 -2.71 19.44 10.31
C GLY A 398 -3.65 20.60 9.96
N ASP A 399 -3.58 21.15 8.74
CA ASP A 399 -4.57 22.13 8.30
C ASP A 399 -5.94 21.46 8.07
N PRO A 400 -7.06 22.17 8.36
CA PRO A 400 -8.40 21.67 8.08
C PRO A 400 -8.58 21.29 6.62
N ALA A 401 -9.33 20.21 6.36
CA ALA A 401 -9.65 19.79 5.01
C ALA A 401 -10.47 20.88 4.28
N PRO A 402 -9.97 21.42 3.15
CA PRO A 402 -10.66 22.47 2.41
C PRO A 402 -11.86 21.91 1.63
N ALA A 403 -12.79 22.79 1.26
CA ALA A 403 -13.87 22.44 0.35
C ALA A 403 -13.31 21.99 -1.03
N ILE A 404 -13.98 21.04 -1.67
CA ILE A 404 -13.56 20.48 -2.97
C ILE A 404 -13.38 21.62 -3.99
N GLY A 405 -12.26 21.62 -4.69
CA GLY A 405 -11.96 22.62 -5.72
C GLY A 405 -11.32 23.90 -5.20
N THR A 406 -11.16 24.07 -3.88
CA THR A 406 -10.60 25.31 -3.28
C THR A 406 -9.15 25.19 -2.83
N ALA A 407 -8.63 23.98 -2.68
CA ALA A 407 -7.24 23.74 -2.33
C ALA A 407 -6.26 24.16 -3.42
N ALA A 408 -4.99 24.35 -3.03
CA ALA A 408 -3.89 24.51 -3.97
C ALA A 408 -3.74 23.22 -4.79
N GLY A 409 -3.62 23.36 -6.11
CA GLY A 409 -3.33 22.25 -7.01
C GLY A 409 -1.85 22.26 -7.42
N ILE A 410 -1.27 21.07 -7.56
CA ILE A 410 0.08 20.91 -8.06
C ILE A 410 0.10 21.35 -9.52
N ARG A 411 1.04 22.25 -9.83
CA ARG A 411 1.25 22.77 -11.17
C ARG A 411 2.35 21.98 -11.86
N THR A 412 2.08 21.48 -13.06
CA THR A 412 3.02 20.63 -13.80
C THR A 412 3.00 20.99 -15.28
N ASN A 413 4.17 20.92 -15.91
CA ASN A 413 4.35 21.06 -17.34
C ASN A 413 5.23 19.92 -17.85
N TRP A 414 4.71 19.15 -18.80
CA TRP A 414 5.37 18.01 -19.43
C TRP A 414 5.82 18.39 -20.83
N GLN A 415 7.06 18.04 -21.19
CA GLN A 415 7.44 17.90 -22.59
C GLN A 415 6.99 16.52 -23.07
N ILE A 416 6.22 16.47 -24.15
CA ILE A 416 5.67 15.22 -24.69
C ILE A 416 6.20 14.93 -26.09
N TYR A 417 6.34 13.65 -26.39
CA TYR A 417 6.66 13.17 -27.71
C TYR A 417 5.43 13.25 -28.61
N GLN A 418 5.64 13.83 -29.79
CA GLN A 418 4.64 13.96 -30.84
C GLN A 418 5.19 13.41 -32.15
N TRP A 419 4.30 12.84 -32.97
CA TRP A 419 4.66 12.33 -34.29
C TRP A 419 5.03 13.48 -35.20
N HIS A 420 6.25 13.44 -35.74
CA HIS A 420 6.73 14.39 -36.72
C HIS A 420 6.91 13.67 -38.06
N GLY A 421 6.30 14.21 -39.13
CA GLY A 421 6.19 13.52 -40.43
C GLY A 421 7.18 13.97 -41.52
N TRP A 422 8.02 14.99 -41.29
CA TRP A 422 9.05 15.43 -42.25
C TRP A 422 10.04 16.43 -41.61
N PRO A 423 11.37 16.38 -41.84
CA PRO A 423 12.12 15.42 -42.66
C PRO A 423 12.45 14.12 -41.92
N PHE A 424 12.16 14.04 -40.62
CA PHE A 424 12.36 12.85 -39.79
C PHE A 424 11.00 12.29 -39.38
N ASN A 425 10.69 11.08 -39.83
CA ASN A 425 9.50 10.32 -39.41
C ASN A 425 9.79 9.67 -38.05
N ALA A 426 9.56 10.41 -36.98
CA ALA A 426 9.87 9.96 -35.64
C ALA A 426 9.00 10.66 -34.60
N CYS A 427 8.89 10.03 -33.44
CA CYS A 427 8.41 10.67 -32.23
C CYS A 427 9.50 11.62 -31.71
N LEU A 428 9.22 12.92 -31.72
CA LEU A 428 10.14 13.96 -31.25
C LEU A 428 9.54 14.71 -30.06
N PRO A 429 10.34 15.11 -29.05
CA PRO A 429 9.87 15.83 -27.87
C PRO A 429 9.58 17.30 -28.21
N THR A 430 8.52 17.53 -28.99
CA THR A 430 8.19 18.84 -29.56
C THR A 430 6.88 19.39 -29.03
N GLY A 431 6.07 18.56 -28.37
CA GLY A 431 4.84 18.98 -27.73
C GLY A 431 5.06 19.36 -26.27
N SER A 432 4.06 20.05 -25.72
CA SER A 432 3.93 20.30 -24.29
C SER A 432 2.51 20.00 -23.82
N LEU A 433 2.39 19.57 -22.58
CA LEU A 433 1.12 19.46 -21.86
C LEU A 433 1.32 20.15 -20.52
N SER A 434 0.35 20.91 -20.01
CA SER A 434 0.51 21.60 -18.72
C SER A 434 -0.81 21.74 -18.00
N THR A 435 -0.77 21.76 -16.67
CA THR A 435 -1.93 22.12 -15.87
C THR A 435 -2.19 23.62 -15.90
N ASP A 436 -3.41 24.04 -15.55
CA ASP A 436 -3.77 25.45 -15.41
C ASP A 436 -3.20 26.08 -14.11
N ALA A 437 -3.53 27.35 -13.87
CA ALA A 437 -3.05 28.08 -12.69
C ALA A 437 -3.50 27.47 -11.34
N ASN A 438 -4.55 26.65 -11.34
CA ASN A 438 -5.10 25.97 -10.17
C ASN A 438 -4.76 24.47 -10.17
N GLY A 439 -3.89 24.01 -11.07
CA GLY A 439 -3.46 22.62 -11.17
C GLY A 439 -4.37 21.69 -11.98
N TRP A 440 -5.42 22.20 -12.65
CA TRP A 440 -6.33 21.35 -13.44
C TRP A 440 -5.73 20.90 -14.77
N MET A 441 -5.97 19.64 -15.11
CA MET A 441 -5.62 18.99 -16.37
C MET A 441 -6.87 18.47 -17.07
N ASP A 442 -7.01 18.70 -18.38
CA ASP A 442 -8.04 18.06 -19.20
C ASP A 442 -7.75 16.55 -19.32
N ALA A 443 -8.71 15.73 -18.88
CA ALA A 443 -8.50 14.28 -18.76
C ALA A 443 -8.38 13.59 -20.12
N ALA A 444 -9.17 14.02 -21.11
CA ALA A 444 -9.12 13.46 -22.46
C ALA A 444 -7.79 13.76 -23.14
N THR A 445 -7.29 14.98 -22.98
CA THR A 445 -5.98 15.41 -23.49
C THR A 445 -4.84 14.64 -22.82
N TYR A 446 -4.89 14.47 -21.50
CA TYR A 446 -3.91 13.70 -20.75
C TYR A 446 -3.88 12.22 -21.19
N LEU A 447 -5.03 11.55 -21.17
CA LEU A 447 -5.13 10.13 -21.55
C LEU A 447 -4.72 9.92 -23.00
N GLY A 448 -5.16 10.80 -23.91
CA GLY A 448 -4.79 10.74 -25.32
C GLY A 448 -3.31 11.00 -25.59
N ALA A 449 -2.65 11.82 -24.77
CA ALA A 449 -1.20 11.98 -24.84
C ALA A 449 -0.46 10.76 -24.26
N LYS A 450 -0.99 10.16 -23.19
CA LYS A 450 -0.43 8.99 -22.51
C LYS A 450 -0.45 7.75 -23.42
N ASP A 451 -1.58 7.46 -24.07
CA ASP A 451 -1.74 6.33 -25.00
C ASP A 451 -1.27 6.61 -26.44
N GLY A 452 -1.06 7.89 -26.78
CA GLY A 452 -0.57 8.34 -28.08
C GLY A 452 -1.66 8.58 -29.12
N THR A 453 -2.94 8.44 -28.78
CA THR A 453 -4.07 8.72 -29.67
C THR A 453 -4.18 10.19 -30.05
N LEU A 454 -3.74 11.11 -29.18
CA LEU A 454 -3.72 12.55 -29.44
C LEU A 454 -2.47 12.97 -30.24
N THR A 455 -1.31 12.43 -29.88
CA THR A 455 0.01 12.91 -30.34
C THR A 455 0.58 12.10 -31.50
N GLY A 456 0.00 10.94 -31.81
CA GLY A 456 0.57 9.92 -32.68
C GLY A 456 1.74 9.13 -32.06
N CYS A 457 2.08 9.40 -30.80
CA CYS A 457 3.18 8.79 -30.06
C CYS A 457 2.82 8.62 -28.59
N ALA A 458 2.83 7.38 -28.08
CA ALA A 458 2.52 7.13 -26.67
C ALA A 458 3.56 7.79 -25.74
N ASN A 459 3.09 8.36 -24.64
CA ASN A 459 3.91 8.93 -23.57
C ASN A 459 3.64 8.19 -22.26
N PRO A 460 4.06 6.91 -22.13
CA PRO A 460 3.69 6.07 -20.98
C PRO A 460 4.27 6.57 -19.65
N GLY A 461 5.32 7.41 -19.68
CA GLY A 461 5.90 8.03 -18.50
C GLY A 461 5.15 9.27 -17.99
N LEU A 462 4.01 9.65 -18.60
CA LEU A 462 3.16 10.71 -18.06
C LEU A 462 2.56 10.28 -16.71
N ARG A 463 2.76 11.16 -15.72
CA ARG A 463 2.26 11.04 -14.34
C ARG A 463 1.09 11.99 -14.14
N LEU A 464 0.21 11.73 -13.17
CA LEU A 464 -0.89 12.64 -12.82
C LEU A 464 -0.37 14.04 -12.45
N ALA A 465 0.76 14.10 -11.73
CA ALA A 465 1.48 15.35 -11.45
C ALA A 465 2.99 15.09 -11.23
N VAL A 466 3.80 16.13 -11.39
CA VAL A 466 5.19 16.18 -10.94
C VAL A 466 5.37 17.47 -10.15
N TRP A 467 5.61 17.36 -8.85
CA TRP A 467 5.66 18.49 -7.94
C TRP A 467 7.08 19.02 -7.77
N ASP A 468 7.33 20.27 -8.20
CA ASP A 468 8.57 20.99 -7.87
C ASP A 468 8.55 21.44 -6.40
N THR A 469 8.98 20.55 -5.51
CA THR A 469 8.95 20.75 -4.06
C THR A 469 10.00 21.74 -3.57
N ASN A 470 11.06 21.99 -4.33
CA ASN A 470 12.06 23.01 -4.04
C ASN A 470 11.62 24.42 -4.51
N ASN A 471 10.41 24.53 -5.06
CA ASN A 471 9.76 25.78 -5.42
C ASN A 471 10.61 26.70 -6.32
N ARG A 472 11.38 26.13 -7.26
CA ARG A 472 12.31 26.90 -8.10
C ARG A 472 11.60 27.86 -9.04
N GLU A 473 10.42 27.47 -9.51
CA GLU A 473 9.59 28.29 -10.38
C GLU A 473 8.56 29.16 -9.62
N GLY A 474 8.58 29.16 -8.28
CA GLY A 474 7.56 29.86 -7.48
C GLY A 474 6.19 29.17 -7.49
N LEU A 475 6.12 27.90 -7.93
CA LEU A 475 4.91 27.10 -8.09
C LEU A 475 4.82 25.90 -7.13
N GLY A 476 5.85 25.71 -6.31
CA GLY A 476 5.97 24.66 -5.32
C GLY A 476 5.25 24.96 -4.01
N PRO A 477 5.42 24.10 -3.00
CA PRO A 477 4.87 24.33 -1.67
C PRO A 477 5.48 25.58 -1.00
N PRO A 478 4.79 26.17 0.01
CA PRO A 478 5.35 27.26 0.81
C PRO A 478 6.62 26.86 1.57
N ASP A 479 6.65 25.64 2.12
CA ASP A 479 7.79 25.06 2.82
C ASP A 479 8.33 23.86 2.04
N LYS A 480 9.58 23.94 1.60
CA LYS A 480 10.25 22.92 0.79
C LYS A 480 10.63 21.66 1.58
N ASP A 481 10.62 21.73 2.92
CA ASP A 481 10.93 20.62 3.83
C ASP A 481 9.70 20.28 4.70
N GLY A 482 8.52 20.78 4.32
CA GLY A 482 7.29 20.64 5.09
C GLY A 482 6.62 19.27 4.95
N HIS A 483 5.69 19.00 5.88
CA HIS A 483 4.80 17.84 5.84
C HIS A 483 3.47 18.22 5.19
N TYR A 484 3.06 17.48 4.16
CA TYR A 484 1.88 17.76 3.36
C TYR A 484 0.95 16.57 3.26
N VAL A 485 -0.31 16.87 2.94
CA VAL A 485 -1.35 15.90 2.60
C VAL A 485 -1.80 16.14 1.17
N LEU A 486 -1.88 15.08 0.38
CA LEU A 486 -2.27 15.09 -1.03
C LEU A 486 -3.54 14.27 -1.27
N TRP A 487 -4.27 14.60 -2.33
CA TRP A 487 -5.42 13.85 -2.81
C TRP A 487 -5.73 14.21 -4.27
N LEU A 488 -6.48 13.35 -4.96
CA LEU A 488 -7.00 13.65 -6.30
C LEU A 488 -8.35 14.37 -6.24
N GLU A 489 -8.56 15.39 -7.08
CA GLU A 489 -9.86 15.98 -7.35
C GLU A 489 -10.19 15.85 -8.84
N TRP A 490 -11.48 15.66 -9.16
CA TRP A 490 -11.91 15.55 -10.55
C TRP A 490 -13.30 16.15 -10.79
N GLU A 491 -13.55 16.58 -12.01
CA GLU A 491 -14.88 16.95 -12.51
C GLU A 491 -15.41 15.81 -13.38
N ASP A 492 -16.59 15.30 -13.07
CA ASP A 492 -17.23 14.27 -13.91
C ASP A 492 -17.87 14.85 -15.18
N GLY A 493 -18.39 13.98 -16.06
CA GLY A 493 -19.11 14.40 -17.27
C GLY A 493 -20.37 15.23 -17.02
N GLY A 494 -20.93 15.19 -15.80
CA GLY A 494 -22.06 16.01 -15.35
C GLY A 494 -21.67 17.39 -14.81
N GLY A 495 -20.37 17.67 -14.67
CA GLY A 495 -19.86 18.92 -14.12
C GLY A 495 -19.80 18.95 -12.58
N ILE A 496 -19.99 17.81 -11.91
CA ILE A 496 -19.88 17.72 -10.45
C ILE A 496 -18.41 17.52 -10.08
N LEU A 497 -17.96 18.28 -9.09
CA LEU A 497 -16.63 18.12 -8.51
C LEU A 497 -16.65 17.03 -7.45
N HIS A 498 -15.68 16.15 -7.56
CA HIS A 498 -15.41 15.05 -6.66
C HIS A 498 -14.01 15.17 -6.11
N ARG A 499 -13.81 14.51 -4.98
CA ARG A 499 -12.54 14.45 -4.27
C ARG A 499 -12.32 13.01 -3.83
N GLU A 500 -11.08 12.58 -3.88
CA GLU A 500 -10.63 11.35 -3.26
C GLU A 500 -10.90 11.45 -1.73
N PRO A 501 -11.66 10.51 -1.14
CA PRO A 501 -12.09 10.48 0.24
C PRO A 501 -11.02 9.88 1.16
N VAL A 502 -9.83 9.63 0.63
CA VAL A 502 -8.63 9.33 1.40
C VAL A 502 -7.61 10.45 1.18
N GLU A 503 -6.66 10.50 2.08
CA GLU A 503 -5.57 11.43 2.12
C GLU A 503 -4.25 10.68 2.13
N HIS A 504 -3.26 11.27 1.47
CA HIS A 504 -1.94 10.69 1.33
C HIS A 504 -0.92 11.63 1.99
N HIS A 505 -0.37 11.22 3.12
CA HIS A 505 0.67 11.98 3.82
C HIS A 505 2.01 11.88 3.08
N LEU A 506 2.73 13.00 3.04
CA LEU A 506 4.01 13.13 2.38
C LEU A 506 4.93 14.11 3.12
N GLN A 507 6.05 13.62 3.65
CA GLN A 507 7.11 14.44 4.21
C GLN A 507 8.07 14.87 3.09
N LEU A 508 8.37 16.16 3.03
CA LEU A 508 9.37 16.69 2.11
C LEU A 508 10.70 16.92 2.81
N ASP A 509 11.78 16.79 2.05
CA ASP A 509 13.10 17.29 2.44
C ASP A 509 13.94 17.65 1.21
N ASN A 510 14.23 18.95 1.09
CA ASN A 510 15.08 19.54 0.08
C ASN A 510 16.28 20.27 0.70
N THR A 511 16.50 20.16 2.01
CA THR A 511 17.73 20.65 2.64
C THR A 511 18.87 19.67 2.38
N LEU A 512 20.10 20.18 2.34
CA LEU A 512 21.27 19.32 2.22
C LEU A 512 21.94 19.23 3.60
N PRO A 513 22.66 18.12 3.87
CA PRO A 513 23.40 17.99 5.11
C PRO A 513 24.36 19.16 5.32
N VAL A 514 24.55 19.56 6.57
CA VAL A 514 25.52 20.60 6.92
C VAL A 514 26.74 19.94 7.53
N ILE A 515 27.93 20.21 6.97
CA ILE A 515 29.21 19.74 7.53
C ILE A 515 29.88 20.88 8.30
N ASN A 516 29.62 20.93 9.60
CA ASN A 516 30.10 21.97 10.52
C ASN A 516 31.62 21.90 10.70
N ASN A 517 32.19 20.69 10.87
CA ASN A 517 33.62 20.50 11.09
C ASN A 517 34.20 19.29 10.36
N LEU A 518 35.47 19.37 9.99
CA LEU A 518 36.25 18.26 9.44
C LEU A 518 37.70 18.42 9.92
N GLU A 519 38.17 17.45 10.69
CA GLU A 519 39.49 17.47 11.31
C GLU A 519 40.25 16.18 11.01
N LEU A 520 41.56 16.32 10.85
CA LEU A 520 42.46 15.20 10.72
C LEU A 520 43.39 15.18 11.92
N THR A 521 43.53 14.01 12.54
CA THR A 521 44.43 13.80 13.67
C THR A 521 45.30 12.57 13.42
N TYR A 522 46.43 12.47 14.10
CA TYR A 522 47.27 11.27 14.08
C TYR A 522 47.79 10.98 15.50
N GLN A 523 48.13 9.73 15.75
CA GLN A 523 48.78 9.34 16.99
C GLN A 523 50.29 9.38 16.80
N ASP A 524 50.99 10.20 17.60
CA ASP A 524 52.45 10.25 17.56
C ASP A 524 53.08 9.05 18.27
N SER A 525 54.41 8.94 18.21
CA SER A 525 55.17 7.85 18.83
C SER A 525 55.06 7.80 20.37
N SER A 526 54.56 8.86 21.01
CA SER A 526 54.29 8.89 22.45
C SER A 526 52.88 8.40 22.82
N GLY A 527 52.07 8.08 21.80
CA GLY A 527 50.67 7.70 21.95
C GLY A 527 49.73 8.90 22.05
N ALA A 528 50.21 10.14 21.92
CA ALA A 528 49.39 11.34 22.00
C ALA A 528 48.71 11.61 20.66
N ILE A 529 47.41 11.96 20.70
CA ILE A 529 46.66 12.40 19.52
C ILE A 529 47.03 13.85 19.21
N LYS A 530 47.48 14.11 17.98
CA LYS A 530 47.89 15.42 17.47
C LYS A 530 47.01 15.84 16.30
N PRO A 531 46.54 17.10 16.25
CA PRO A 531 45.86 17.62 15.08
C PRO A 531 46.84 17.84 13.92
N VAL A 532 46.37 17.62 12.70
CA VAL A 532 47.04 18.04 11.46
C VAL A 532 46.36 19.34 11.02
N PRO A 533 47.01 20.51 11.13
CA PRO A 533 46.41 21.76 10.69
C PRO A 533 46.07 21.69 9.19
N PRO A 534 45.01 22.36 8.73
CA PRO A 534 44.77 22.55 7.30
C PRO A 534 46.01 23.18 6.64
N CYS A 535 46.44 22.62 5.51
CA CYS A 535 47.69 22.94 4.81
C CYS A 535 48.98 22.69 5.63
N GLY A 536 48.87 22.04 6.80
CA GLY A 536 49.98 21.67 7.67
C GLY A 536 50.51 20.27 7.37
N GLY A 537 51.63 19.94 8.01
CA GLY A 537 52.30 18.66 7.84
C GLY A 537 52.21 17.72 9.03
N ALA A 538 52.01 16.44 8.75
CA ALA A 538 52.17 15.37 9.71
C ALA A 538 53.65 15.05 9.95
N THR A 539 53.96 14.37 11.06
CA THR A 539 55.32 13.85 11.27
C THR A 539 55.68 12.86 10.16
N ALA A 540 56.89 12.96 9.60
CA ALA A 540 57.38 11.99 8.62
C ALA A 540 57.29 10.55 9.16
N GLY A 541 56.87 9.60 8.32
CA GLY A 541 56.59 8.22 8.75
C GLY A 541 55.17 8.00 9.28
N THR A 542 54.33 9.03 9.38
CA THR A 542 52.92 8.86 9.77
C THR A 542 52.12 8.28 8.62
N THR A 543 51.66 7.04 8.77
CA THR A 543 50.89 6.33 7.74
C THR A 543 49.40 6.22 8.04
N THR A 544 49.00 6.35 9.31
CA THR A 544 47.61 6.24 9.75
C THR A 544 47.12 7.57 10.31
N PHE A 545 45.94 8.00 9.86
CA PHE A 545 45.29 9.20 10.33
C PHE A 545 43.85 8.92 10.73
N ARG A 546 43.36 9.61 11.75
CA ARG A 546 41.99 9.56 12.24
C ARG A 546 41.23 10.75 11.71
N VAL A 547 40.16 10.49 10.98
CA VAL A 547 39.24 11.50 10.46
C VAL A 547 38.16 11.73 11.50
N ASN A 548 37.98 12.98 11.90
CA ASN A 548 36.92 13.40 12.78
C ASN A 548 36.03 14.43 12.06
N GLY A 549 34.74 14.44 12.33
CA GLY A 549 33.81 15.37 11.71
C GLY A 549 32.61 15.69 12.59
N ASP A 550 31.93 16.77 12.26
CA ASP A 550 30.65 17.19 12.80
C ASP A 550 29.76 17.54 11.61
N PHE A 551 28.64 16.83 11.49
CA PHE A 551 27.65 17.08 10.46
C PHE A 551 26.25 16.74 10.97
N ALA A 552 25.25 17.45 10.43
CA ALA A 552 23.87 17.31 10.82
C ALA A 552 22.93 17.43 9.60
N ASP A 553 21.85 16.68 9.64
CA ASP A 553 20.77 16.67 8.65
C ASP A 553 19.56 15.98 9.28
N GLU A 554 18.35 16.54 9.19
CA GLU A 554 17.16 15.95 9.85
C GLU A 554 16.87 14.52 9.36
N PHE A 555 17.24 14.24 8.10
CA PHE A 555 17.10 12.94 7.47
C PHE A 555 18.44 12.43 6.94
N TYR A 556 19.44 12.35 7.83
CA TYR A 556 20.76 11.83 7.48
C TYR A 556 20.73 10.34 7.07
N TRP A 557 21.52 9.98 6.06
CA TRP A 557 21.60 8.60 5.56
C TRP A 557 22.95 7.94 5.83
N SER A 558 24.04 8.57 5.39
CA SER A 558 25.37 7.94 5.41
C SER A 558 26.48 8.94 5.12
N TYR A 559 27.71 8.63 5.51
CA TYR A 559 28.88 9.38 5.09
C TYR A 559 29.91 8.49 4.37
N ARG A 560 30.86 9.11 3.67
CA ARG A 560 32.07 8.45 3.19
C ARG A 560 33.26 9.41 3.17
N VAL A 561 34.45 8.84 3.20
CA VAL A 561 35.72 9.57 3.12
C VAL A 561 36.50 9.18 1.88
N ARG A 562 37.22 10.13 1.29
CA ARG A 562 38.18 9.92 0.21
C ARG A 562 39.48 10.65 0.49
N VAL A 563 40.61 10.01 0.24
CA VAL A 563 41.92 10.66 0.19
C VAL A 563 42.46 10.64 -1.24
N ARG A 564 43.02 11.75 -1.71
CA ARG A 564 43.61 11.88 -3.05
C ARG A 564 44.89 12.72 -3.05
N GLY A 565 45.82 12.43 -3.94
CA GLY A 565 47.10 13.14 -4.06
C GLY A 565 48.24 12.22 -4.46
N GLY A 566 49.47 12.63 -4.16
CA GLY A 566 50.66 11.81 -4.42
C GLY A 566 51.25 11.94 -5.83
N ASN A 567 52.30 11.16 -6.08
CA ASN A 567 52.97 11.10 -7.38
C ASN A 567 53.39 9.64 -7.72
N PRO A 568 52.81 8.99 -8.74
CA PRO A 568 51.75 9.52 -9.62
C PRO A 568 50.45 9.82 -8.83
N PRO A 569 49.58 10.74 -9.28
CA PRO A 569 48.34 11.03 -8.56
C PRO A 569 47.44 9.79 -8.44
N ALA A 570 46.95 9.53 -7.23
CA ALA A 570 45.99 8.46 -6.95
C ALA A 570 44.87 8.94 -6.01
N ALA A 571 43.81 8.14 -5.91
CA ALA A 571 42.71 8.35 -4.98
C ALA A 571 42.27 7.04 -4.35
N LYS A 572 41.98 7.06 -3.05
CA LYS A 572 41.42 5.95 -2.29
C LYS A 572 40.05 6.37 -1.76
N TYR A 573 39.03 5.61 -2.13
CA TYR A 573 37.68 5.72 -1.56
C TYR A 573 37.54 4.69 -0.45
N TYR A 574 37.01 5.14 0.69
CA TYR A 574 36.53 4.27 1.75
C TYR A 574 35.02 3.99 1.54
N PRO A 575 34.49 2.88 2.09
CA PRO A 575 33.07 2.54 1.95
C PRO A 575 32.13 3.64 2.44
N TRP A 576 30.87 3.57 2.02
CA TRP A 576 29.82 4.33 2.67
C TRP A 576 29.49 3.67 4.00
N HIS A 577 29.36 4.48 5.04
CA HIS A 577 28.90 4.06 6.36
C HIS A 577 27.54 4.68 6.60
N ALA A 578 26.52 3.85 6.62
CA ALA A 578 25.16 4.27 6.92
C ALA A 578 24.93 4.20 8.42
N TYR A 579 24.16 5.13 8.98
CA TYR A 579 23.98 5.20 10.44
C TYR A 579 23.35 3.92 11.04
N TYR A 580 22.66 3.15 10.21
CA TYR A 580 21.95 1.93 10.55
C TYR A 580 22.70 0.63 10.22
N ASP A 581 23.92 0.69 9.68
CA ASP A 581 24.66 -0.51 9.27
C ASP A 581 25.35 -1.25 10.42
N GLY A 582 25.41 -0.65 11.61
CA GLY A 582 26.03 -1.24 12.80
C GLY A 582 27.55 -1.39 12.73
N SER A 583 28.21 -0.74 11.76
CA SER A 583 29.67 -0.70 11.67
C SER A 583 30.29 0.10 12.83
N PRO A 584 31.54 -0.22 13.25
CA PRO A 584 32.26 0.61 14.20
C PRO A 584 32.38 2.08 13.76
N GLU A 585 32.45 2.31 12.45
CA GLU A 585 32.54 3.62 11.81
C GLU A 585 31.21 4.41 11.80
N SER A 586 30.05 3.75 11.93
CA SER A 586 28.75 4.40 12.11
C SER A 586 28.34 4.57 13.58
N ALA A 587 29.11 4.03 14.52
CA ALA A 587 28.80 4.06 15.96
C ALA A 587 28.70 5.47 16.57
N ASN A 588 29.27 6.49 15.93
CA ASN A 588 29.17 7.89 16.34
C ASN A 588 28.23 8.68 15.42
N THR A 589 27.27 8.02 14.78
CA THR A 589 26.23 8.65 13.97
C THR A 589 24.87 8.07 14.32
N ASP A 590 23.81 8.86 14.18
CA ASP A 590 22.41 8.45 14.32
C ASP A 590 21.59 8.89 13.11
N ASP A 591 20.26 8.95 13.21
CA ASP A 591 19.36 9.36 12.13
C ASP A 591 19.42 10.86 11.79
N THR A 592 20.18 11.66 12.55
CA THR A 592 20.28 13.12 12.36
C THR A 592 21.70 13.61 12.05
N GLY A 593 22.68 12.70 11.99
CA GLY A 593 24.07 13.03 11.66
C GLY A 593 25.04 12.45 12.66
N THR A 594 25.98 13.27 13.16
CA THR A 594 26.95 12.85 14.19
C THR A 594 26.32 12.83 15.57
N PHE A 595 26.58 11.78 16.35
CA PHE A 595 26.08 11.61 17.70
C PHE A 595 27.22 11.67 18.74
N PRO A 596 27.12 12.53 19.77
CA PRO A 596 26.07 13.52 20.01
C PRO A 596 26.08 14.71 19.02
N ASP A 597 24.91 15.30 18.78
CA ASP A 597 24.72 16.42 17.85
C ASP A 597 25.65 17.60 18.14
N GLY A 598 26.19 18.21 17.08
CA GLY A 598 27.06 19.38 17.16
C GLY A 598 28.42 19.11 17.81
N THR A 599 28.82 17.84 17.90
CA THR A 599 30.14 17.45 18.40
C THR A 599 30.99 16.86 17.29
N THR A 600 32.30 17.20 17.31
CA THR A 600 33.26 16.58 16.40
C THR A 600 33.62 15.20 16.94
N VAL A 601 33.21 14.17 16.22
CA VAL A 601 33.36 12.76 16.60
C VAL A 601 34.32 12.05 15.66
N PHE A 602 34.86 10.93 16.14
CA PHE A 602 35.65 10.05 15.30
C PHE A 602 34.75 9.37 14.26
N LEU A 603 35.15 9.42 12.99
CA LEU A 603 34.44 8.78 11.89
C LEU A 603 35.17 7.50 11.49
N GLN A 604 36.40 7.63 10.99
CA GLN A 604 37.14 6.53 10.41
C GLN A 604 38.66 6.78 10.41
N GLU A 605 39.46 5.71 10.40
CA GLU A 605 40.88 5.77 10.06
C GLU A 605 41.13 5.67 8.55
N ILE A 606 42.08 6.48 8.06
CA ILE A 606 42.64 6.37 6.72
C ILE A 606 44.10 5.93 6.80
N HIS A 607 44.52 5.13 5.83
CA HIS A 607 45.88 4.62 5.72
C HIS A 607 46.51 5.12 4.42
N MET A 608 47.54 5.95 4.53
CA MET A 608 48.23 6.51 3.36
C MET A 608 48.89 5.44 2.50
N THR A 609 49.25 4.29 3.09
CA THR A 609 49.75 3.11 2.36
C THR A 609 48.73 2.55 1.36
N ASP A 610 47.44 2.85 1.50
CA ASP A 610 46.40 2.46 0.54
C ASP A 610 46.58 3.13 -0.83
N LEU A 611 47.33 4.24 -0.89
CA LEU A 611 47.70 4.91 -2.15
C LEU A 611 48.87 4.24 -2.87
N GLY A 612 49.50 3.22 -2.26
CA GLY A 612 50.60 2.46 -2.83
C GLY A 612 51.80 3.34 -3.18
N ALA A 613 52.33 3.17 -4.39
CA ALA A 613 53.48 3.94 -4.89
C ALA A 613 53.25 5.46 -4.97
N SER A 614 52.01 5.90 -4.86
CA SER A 614 51.62 7.30 -4.90
C SER A 614 51.88 8.00 -3.56
N PHE A 615 52.01 7.25 -2.45
CA PHE A 615 52.32 7.82 -1.15
C PHE A 615 53.80 8.24 -1.10
N VAL A 616 54.03 9.52 -1.38
CA VAL A 616 55.33 10.21 -1.35
C VAL A 616 55.21 11.50 -0.52
N GLU A 617 56.31 12.21 -0.29
CA GLU A 617 56.26 13.56 0.27
C GLU A 617 55.45 14.48 -0.66
N CYS A 618 54.21 14.76 -0.28
CA CYS A 618 53.26 15.49 -1.13
C CYS A 618 52.16 16.16 -0.28
N CYS A 619 51.39 17.03 -0.94
CA CYS A 619 50.11 17.50 -0.44
C CYS A 619 49.00 16.54 -0.88
N TYR A 620 48.15 16.17 0.06
CA TYR A 620 46.98 15.33 -0.12
C TYR A 620 45.73 16.13 0.18
N ASP A 621 44.62 15.67 -0.36
CA ASP A 621 43.28 16.19 -0.11
C ASP A 621 42.42 15.09 0.51
N LEU A 622 41.70 15.46 1.56
CA LEU A 622 40.75 14.63 2.29
C LEU A 622 39.35 15.19 2.06
N ASP A 623 38.51 14.44 1.37
CA ASP A 623 37.11 14.76 1.17
C ASP A 623 36.22 13.97 2.14
N LEU A 624 35.32 14.66 2.84
CA LEU A 624 34.16 14.08 3.53
C LEU A 624 32.91 14.34 2.68
N TRP A 625 32.12 13.29 2.46
CA TRP A 625 30.82 13.37 1.80
C TRP A 625 29.75 12.86 2.77
N VAL A 626 28.69 13.62 2.98
CA VAL A 626 27.59 13.29 3.89
C VAL A 626 26.32 13.28 3.07
N ARG A 627 25.51 12.23 3.16
CA ARG A 627 24.36 11.95 2.28
C ARG A 627 23.04 12.10 3.04
N ASP A 628 22.07 12.69 2.35
CA ASP A 628 20.66 12.84 2.72
C ASP A 628 19.85 11.58 2.31
N ALA A 629 18.86 11.22 3.13
CA ALA A 629 17.94 10.09 2.93
C ALA A 629 16.86 10.35 1.88
N ALA A 630 16.60 11.62 1.53
CA ALA A 630 15.51 12.06 0.69
C ALA A 630 15.45 11.28 -0.63
N ILE A 631 14.24 10.88 -0.99
CA ILE A 631 13.92 10.28 -2.28
C ILE A 631 13.81 11.43 -3.29
N ARG A 632 14.91 11.77 -3.94
CA ARG A 632 14.93 12.72 -5.05
C ARG A 632 14.69 11.99 -6.37
N HIS A 633 14.11 12.67 -7.36
CA HIS A 633 14.02 12.15 -8.73
C HIS A 633 14.79 13.06 -9.67
N SER A 634 15.69 12.47 -10.45
CA SER A 634 16.37 13.19 -11.52
C SER A 634 15.62 12.98 -12.83
N PHE A 635 15.09 14.06 -13.39
CA PHE A 635 14.58 14.08 -14.75
C PHE A 635 15.65 14.67 -15.68
N ASN A 636 15.78 14.12 -16.89
CA ASN A 636 16.92 14.31 -17.79
C ASN A 636 16.93 15.65 -18.56
N HIS A 637 16.67 16.78 -17.90
CA HIS A 637 16.61 18.13 -18.50
C HIS A 637 15.57 18.30 -19.63
N ARG A 638 14.67 17.33 -19.81
CA ARG A 638 13.63 17.34 -20.85
C ARG A 638 12.23 17.15 -20.25
N VAL A 639 12.09 16.40 -19.16
CA VAL A 639 10.76 16.03 -18.63
C VAL A 639 10.47 16.62 -17.23
N ALA A 640 11.47 17.20 -16.56
CA ALA A 640 11.37 18.20 -15.48
C ALA A 640 12.80 18.73 -15.23
N ASN A 641 12.99 20.01 -14.91
CA ASN A 641 14.32 20.66 -14.96
C ASN A 641 14.96 20.90 -13.59
N ASP A 642 16.04 20.21 -13.24
CA ASP A 642 17.17 20.89 -12.55
C ASP A 642 18.43 20.78 -13.42
N VAL A 643 19.06 21.94 -13.66
CA VAL A 643 20.28 22.17 -14.46
C VAL A 643 21.35 22.92 -13.64
N SER A 644 21.18 23.04 -12.33
CA SER A 644 22.17 23.70 -11.45
C SER A 644 23.49 22.92 -11.31
N GLY A 645 23.52 21.64 -11.73
CA GLY A 645 24.63 20.74 -11.41
C GLY A 645 24.64 20.30 -9.93
N SER A 646 23.61 20.63 -9.14
CA SER A 646 23.46 20.21 -7.74
C SER A 646 22.66 18.91 -7.59
N SER A 647 22.94 17.91 -8.43
CA SER A 647 22.51 16.51 -8.20
C SER A 647 23.20 15.89 -6.97
N THR A 648 23.62 16.71 -6.02
CA THR A 648 24.39 16.29 -4.87
C THR A 648 23.39 16.01 -3.77
N TRP A 649 22.91 14.77 -3.71
CA TRP A 649 22.31 14.09 -2.55
C TRP A 649 23.22 14.11 -1.31
N TRP A 650 24.30 14.89 -1.37
CA TRP A 650 25.39 14.88 -0.46
C TRP A 650 25.94 16.29 -0.30
N ALA A 651 26.31 16.63 0.91
CA ALA A 651 27.22 17.73 1.17
C ALA A 651 28.66 17.23 1.06
N ASN A 652 29.57 18.11 0.68
CA ASN A 652 30.99 17.82 0.64
C ASN A 652 31.79 18.92 1.35
N LYS A 653 32.77 18.50 2.15
CA LYS A 653 33.78 19.37 2.75
C LYS A 653 35.12 18.70 2.55
N PHE A 654 36.16 19.48 2.31
CA PHE A 654 37.50 18.95 2.12
C PHE A 654 38.53 19.74 2.91
N ILE A 655 39.64 19.09 3.25
CA ILE A 655 40.84 19.72 3.82
C ILE A 655 42.08 19.17 3.13
N THR A 656 43.09 20.02 2.98
CA THR A 656 44.39 19.60 2.46
C THR A 656 45.41 19.43 3.58
N PHE A 657 46.32 18.47 3.45
CA PHE A 657 47.41 18.23 4.41
C PHE A 657 48.65 17.69 3.70
N SER A 658 49.84 17.82 4.30
CA SER A 658 51.05 17.18 3.78
C SER A 658 51.45 15.97 4.62
N ALA A 659 51.85 14.90 3.95
CA ALA A 659 52.37 13.69 4.58
C ALA A 659 53.55 13.14 3.78
N SER A 660 54.43 12.41 4.46
CA SER A 660 55.55 11.72 3.84
C SER A 660 55.72 10.32 4.45
N PRO A 661 56.16 9.33 3.67
CA PRO A 661 56.46 7.97 4.15
C PRO A 661 57.46 7.90 5.29
#